data_AF-A0A972QV70-F1
#
_entry.id   AF-A0A972QV70-F1
#
_cell.length_a   1.000
_cell.length_b   1.000
_cell.length_c   1.000
_cell.angle_alpha   90.00
_cell.angle_beta   90.00
_cell.angle_gamma   90.00
#
_symmetry.space_group_name_H-M   'P 1'
#
loop_
_entity.id
_entity.type
_entity.pdbx_description
1 polymer ?
#
loop_
_entity_poly.entity_id
_entity_poly.type
_entity_poly.pdbx_seq_one_letter_code
_entity_poly.pdbx_strand_id
1 'polypeptide(L)'
;MKISSKLGILLLAILLATTSILAACSSDDEDTSTLPDTPTVTTSPTSTPTESPTVSSWAEDPIVQTIYGMVEGFVDEQNTWVWKAIPYANPPVDELRWEAPQNPEPWEGTLAETEFCQPCSQYNQISPDTMMGSEDCLYLNVWRPQTDETNLPVYVWIHGGGNSIGSATQDPATYGFTLANKSNMVFVSMNYRLGPLGWFTHPALRSGATGDEESDSGNFGTLDLIQSLKWIQDNIQAFGGDPNNVMITGESAGALNVLALMVSPPAENLFHRALAQSAPSVSVPVDDGEADAHRVLLNLLVNDETVADQTEAEAYLENISNAEIEAYLRTKTPDELFASYDQIGWGLLAFPTTFSDGAVITARGYDTFGTATHVNKVPLMVGSTKEETKIFLFMDPFFEGKDELYQTVATYSSDLWKANGTHDVARKLTGLDDQPDVYVYQFLWGAYKDDGQSPIPAPYDLKLGAAHSLDVPFFLGAETFNVMMTDWVFTEENRPGRLELSDAMMTYTAQFARTGNPNVPGSDLPQWEPWSNDEGEPKLILFDADENHADISVSTMELTLEGVMEAMKAQVPESLYSETLRYLLSFVMTSYMLEGMDIEPPATLPTIEPTPEPTKPPQSSEMPEIGTTWTHNVNYGDENTVWTVSITGGEAIDGVDCYITEASFDAPPERLLYTEMVGSDLALTITGESSWINREALQAIKNEVSTHLSSMSLSIDTTTTFAYDGAYGMPLSVGQTWSYQQESVPSMGPKMISTWNAEVVGMEEITVPAGTFNCYKVVHTSGDISRTEWWSVEGDLLTAVKLVNDGIWTGIETRELASYSAPE
;
A
#
# COMPACT_ATOMS: atom_id res chain seq x y z
N MET A 1 8.75 37.90 7.10
CA MET A 1 8.12 39.23 7.28
C MET A 1 6.65 39.10 6.88
N LYS A 2 5.74 39.45 7.79
CA LYS A 2 4.26 39.32 7.77
C LYS A 2 3.54 39.23 6.41
N ILE A 3 3.07 38.04 6.04
CA ILE A 3 1.83 37.79 5.27
C ILE A 3 1.24 36.44 5.74
N SER A 4 0.75 36.36 6.99
CA SER A 4 0.15 35.11 7.53
C SER A 4 -1.18 35.33 8.27
N SER A 5 -1.86 36.45 8.05
CA SER A 5 -3.06 36.83 8.83
C SER A 5 -4.35 36.99 8.02
N LYS A 6 -4.39 36.49 6.77
CA LYS A 6 -5.62 36.53 5.94
C LYS A 6 -6.08 35.19 5.36
N LEU A 7 -5.36 34.10 5.56
CA LEU A 7 -5.81 32.74 5.17
C LEU A 7 -6.72 32.09 6.23
N GLY A 8 -6.58 32.46 7.50
CA GLY A 8 -7.35 31.85 8.61
C GLY A 8 -8.81 32.31 8.76
N ILE A 9 -9.33 33.19 7.89
CA ILE A 9 -10.70 33.71 7.99
C ILE A 9 -11.64 33.08 6.94
N LEU A 10 -11.10 32.44 5.90
CA LEU A 10 -11.93 31.78 4.86
C LEU A 10 -12.17 30.28 5.14
N LEU A 11 -11.26 29.60 5.85
CA LEU A 11 -11.40 28.19 6.25
C LEU A 11 -12.40 27.95 7.40
N LEU A 12 -12.81 28.99 8.15
CA LEU A 12 -13.75 28.86 9.27
C LEU A 12 -15.23 28.96 8.86
N ALA A 13 -15.52 29.30 7.59
CA ALA A 13 -16.90 29.41 7.09
C ALA A 13 -17.44 28.07 6.54
N ILE A 14 -16.59 27.07 6.32
CA ILE A 14 -16.97 25.79 5.70
C ILE A 14 -17.19 24.67 6.74
N LEU A 15 -16.63 24.79 7.95
CA LEU A 15 -16.78 23.76 9.01
C LEU A 15 -17.96 23.97 9.99
N LEU A 16 -18.82 24.96 9.78
CA LEU A 16 -19.96 25.26 10.67
C LEU A 16 -21.33 24.79 10.12
N ALA A 17 -21.35 23.89 9.12
CA ALA A 17 -22.57 23.32 8.55
C ALA A 17 -22.82 21.85 8.91
N THR A 18 -22.09 21.26 9.86
CA THR A 18 -22.28 19.86 10.28
C THR A 18 -22.23 19.72 11.80
N THR A 19 -23.27 20.19 12.49
CA THR A 19 -23.70 19.65 13.81
C THR A 19 -25.04 20.26 14.19
N SER A 20 -26.13 19.69 13.69
CA SER A 20 -27.53 19.78 14.17
C SER A 20 -28.35 18.99 13.14
N ILE A 21 -28.74 17.73 13.36
CA ILE A 21 -29.91 17.31 14.15
C ILE A 21 -29.83 15.77 14.27
N LEU A 22 -29.92 15.25 15.50
CA LEU A 22 -30.32 13.87 15.77
C LEU A 22 -31.82 13.69 15.46
N ALA A 23 -32.16 12.50 14.95
CA ALA A 23 -33.49 11.84 14.92
C ALA A 23 -34.31 11.93 13.61
N ALA A 24 -34.27 10.84 12.84
CA ALA A 24 -35.33 10.15 12.08
C ALA A 24 -34.60 9.09 11.22
N CYS A 25 -34.86 7.77 11.25
CA CYS A 25 -36.12 7.06 11.32
C CYS A 25 -36.00 5.79 12.19
N SER A 26 -36.77 5.75 13.28
CA SER A 26 -37.33 4.52 13.82
C SER A 26 -38.84 4.78 13.82
N SER A 27 -39.59 3.96 13.11
CA SER A 27 -41.03 3.89 13.24
C SER A 27 -41.39 2.44 13.49
N ASP A 28 -41.39 2.08 14.77
CA ASP A 28 -42.23 1.04 15.30
C ASP A 28 -43.69 1.47 15.14
N ASP A 29 -44.50 0.65 14.46
CA ASP A 29 -45.93 0.57 14.75
C ASP A 29 -46.30 -0.92 14.84
N GLU A 30 -46.43 -1.38 16.08
CA GLU A 30 -47.20 -2.58 16.41
C GLU A 30 -48.68 -2.30 16.09
N ASP A 31 -49.31 -3.15 15.29
CA ASP A 31 -50.64 -3.62 15.66
C ASP A 31 -50.85 -5.09 15.32
N THR A 32 -51.49 -5.74 16.27
CA THR A 32 -51.61 -7.18 16.47
C THR A 32 -52.75 -7.77 15.64
N SER A 33 -52.53 -8.95 15.06
CA SER A 33 -53.26 -10.19 15.40
C SER A 33 -53.35 -11.23 14.27
N THR A 34 -53.11 -12.49 14.67
CA THR A 34 -53.64 -13.77 14.15
C THR A 34 -52.94 -14.46 12.97
N LEU A 35 -52.15 -15.48 13.30
CA LEU A 35 -51.90 -16.71 12.53
C LEU A 35 -53.22 -17.49 12.31
N PRO A 36 -53.39 -18.36 11.27
CA PRO A 36 -52.41 -19.43 10.96
C PRO A 36 -52.30 -19.95 9.49
N ASP A 37 -51.38 -20.91 9.35
CA ASP A 37 -51.32 -22.07 8.43
C ASP A 37 -50.30 -22.11 7.26
N THR A 38 -49.79 -23.33 7.06
CA THR A 38 -48.61 -23.82 6.34
C THR A 38 -48.76 -23.86 4.80
N PRO A 39 -47.70 -24.14 4.01
CA PRO A 39 -47.39 -23.42 2.79
C PRO A 39 -48.11 -23.99 1.55
N THR A 40 -48.52 -23.10 0.65
CA THR A 40 -48.98 -23.49 -0.68
C THR A 40 -47.86 -23.19 -1.68
N VAL A 41 -47.29 -24.25 -2.25
CA VAL A 41 -46.36 -24.19 -3.39
C VAL A 41 -47.05 -23.41 -4.51
N THR A 42 -46.58 -22.18 -4.77
CA THR A 42 -47.03 -21.37 -5.88
C THR A 42 -45.83 -21.13 -6.78
N THR A 43 -45.94 -21.68 -7.99
CA THR A 43 -44.99 -21.55 -9.09
C THR A 43 -44.64 -20.09 -9.35
N SER A 44 -43.34 -19.81 -9.51
CA SER A 44 -42.78 -18.50 -9.86
C SER A 44 -43.52 -17.85 -11.04
N PRO A 45 -43.86 -16.55 -10.97
CA PRO A 45 -44.30 -15.83 -12.14
C PRO A 45 -43.08 -15.62 -13.04
N THR A 46 -43.23 -16.04 -14.30
CA THR A 46 -42.30 -15.79 -15.39
C THR A 46 -42.01 -14.28 -15.47
N SER A 47 -40.75 -13.91 -15.30
CA SER A 47 -40.27 -12.55 -15.54
C SER A 47 -40.61 -12.13 -16.96
N THR A 48 -41.28 -10.99 -17.08
CA THR A 48 -41.49 -10.33 -18.37
C THR A 48 -40.14 -9.70 -18.75
N PRO A 49 -39.75 -9.66 -20.04
CA PRO A 49 -38.49 -9.02 -20.42
C PRO A 49 -38.53 -7.55 -20.03
N THR A 50 -37.58 -7.12 -19.21
CA THR A 50 -37.28 -5.70 -18.96
C THR A 50 -37.09 -5.04 -20.32
N GLU A 51 -37.89 -4.01 -20.64
CA GLU A 51 -37.71 -3.23 -21.87
C GLU A 51 -36.27 -2.68 -21.90
N SER A 52 -35.62 -2.76 -23.06
CA SER A 52 -34.27 -2.21 -23.23
C SER A 52 -34.24 -0.73 -22.83
N PRO A 53 -33.17 -0.25 -22.18
CA PRO A 53 -33.05 1.13 -21.73
C PRO A 53 -33.37 2.09 -22.89
N THR A 54 -34.28 3.03 -22.67
CA THR A 54 -34.67 4.01 -23.69
C THR A 54 -33.70 5.19 -23.66
N VAL A 55 -33.08 5.50 -24.80
CA VAL A 55 -32.23 6.69 -24.93
C VAL A 55 -33.14 7.92 -24.87
N SER A 56 -33.02 8.73 -23.81
CA SER A 56 -33.76 9.99 -23.69
C SER A 56 -33.26 11.00 -24.73
N SER A 57 -34.14 11.89 -25.20
CA SER A 57 -33.68 13.07 -25.91
C SER A 57 -33.04 14.00 -24.88
N TRP A 58 -31.73 14.19 -24.95
CA TRP A 58 -30.91 14.99 -24.01
C TRP A 58 -31.19 16.50 -24.00
N ALA A 59 -32.29 16.91 -24.62
CA ALA A 59 -32.84 18.24 -24.58
C ALA A 59 -33.71 18.39 -23.31
N GLU A 60 -33.10 18.95 -22.26
CA GLU A 60 -33.71 19.56 -21.06
C GLU A 60 -33.81 18.75 -19.75
N ASP A 61 -33.71 17.41 -19.73
CA ASP A 61 -33.88 16.62 -18.49
C ASP A 61 -32.83 15.49 -18.35
N PRO A 62 -32.01 15.45 -17.27
CA PRO A 62 -31.03 14.39 -17.02
C PRO A 62 -31.60 13.14 -16.34
N ILE A 63 -32.89 12.84 -16.54
CA ILE A 63 -33.47 11.58 -16.07
C ILE A 63 -33.19 10.46 -17.08
N VAL A 64 -32.65 9.35 -16.59
CA VAL A 64 -32.25 8.17 -17.37
C VAL A 64 -32.84 6.90 -16.77
N GLN A 65 -33.41 6.03 -17.62
CA GLN A 65 -33.86 4.70 -17.21
C GLN A 65 -32.73 3.69 -17.37
N THR A 66 -32.26 3.12 -16.27
CA THR A 66 -31.36 1.95 -16.26
C THR A 66 -32.19 0.65 -16.22
N ILE A 67 -31.58 -0.52 -16.32
CA ILE A 67 -32.30 -1.80 -16.13
C ILE A 67 -32.76 -2.02 -14.68
N TYR A 68 -32.22 -1.26 -13.72
CA TYR A 68 -32.52 -1.37 -12.29
C TYR A 68 -33.50 -0.29 -11.79
N GLY A 69 -33.56 0.87 -12.45
CA GLY A 69 -34.47 1.95 -12.07
C GLY A 69 -34.11 3.30 -12.70
N MET A 70 -34.91 4.32 -12.43
CA MET A 70 -34.65 5.69 -12.91
C MET A 70 -33.54 6.35 -12.08
N VAL A 71 -32.65 7.08 -12.74
CA VAL A 71 -31.65 7.94 -12.13
C VAL A 71 -31.79 9.37 -12.65
N GLU A 72 -31.68 10.36 -11.77
CA GLU A 72 -31.72 11.78 -12.10
C GLU A 72 -30.34 12.38 -11.86
N GLY A 73 -29.80 13.00 -12.90
CA GLY A 73 -28.53 13.73 -12.82
C GLY A 73 -28.75 15.22 -12.61
N PHE A 74 -27.68 15.99 -12.71
CA PHE A 74 -27.72 17.44 -12.68
C PHE A 74 -26.61 18.03 -13.55
N VAL A 75 -26.65 19.35 -13.77
CA VAL A 75 -25.57 20.06 -14.47
C VAL A 75 -24.51 20.43 -13.45
N ASP A 76 -23.27 20.01 -13.66
CA ASP A 76 -22.16 20.43 -12.82
C ASP A 76 -21.62 21.82 -13.19
N GLU A 77 -20.65 22.34 -12.43
CA GLU A 77 -20.09 23.67 -12.65
C GLU A 77 -19.39 23.83 -14.01
N GLN A 78 -19.11 22.72 -14.69
CA GLN A 78 -18.34 22.65 -15.93
C GLN A 78 -19.20 22.29 -17.13
N ASN A 79 -20.51 22.44 -16.98
CA ASN A 79 -21.51 22.30 -18.02
C ASN A 79 -21.53 20.89 -18.63
N THR A 80 -21.39 19.88 -17.76
CA THR A 80 -21.63 18.47 -18.06
C THR A 80 -22.88 17.97 -17.33
N TRP A 81 -23.53 16.95 -17.88
CA TRP A 81 -24.51 16.20 -17.11
C TRP A 81 -23.79 15.16 -16.27
N VAL A 82 -24.07 15.15 -14.97
CA VAL A 82 -23.46 14.23 -14.01
C VAL A 82 -24.52 13.44 -13.25
N TRP A 83 -24.27 12.14 -13.09
CA TRP A 83 -24.98 11.26 -12.16
C TRP A 83 -23.97 10.69 -11.18
N LYS A 84 -24.27 10.74 -9.89
CA LYS A 84 -23.37 10.26 -8.84
C LYS A 84 -24.01 9.11 -8.07
N ALA A 85 -23.15 8.31 -7.43
CA ALA A 85 -23.55 7.27 -6.50
C ALA A 85 -24.62 6.31 -7.06
N ILE A 86 -24.46 5.87 -8.30
CA ILE A 86 -25.35 4.85 -8.89
C ILE A 86 -24.86 3.46 -8.44
N PRO A 87 -25.67 2.65 -7.76
CA PRO A 87 -25.25 1.31 -7.35
C PRO A 87 -25.07 0.41 -8.58
N TYR A 88 -23.91 -0.24 -8.69
CA TYR A 88 -23.65 -1.25 -9.72
C TYR A 88 -23.63 -2.68 -9.18
N ALA A 89 -23.61 -2.83 -7.85
CA ALA A 89 -23.76 -4.09 -7.14
C ALA A 89 -24.53 -3.89 -5.82
N ASN A 90 -25.04 -4.98 -5.24
CA ASN A 90 -25.53 -4.99 -3.86
C ASN A 90 -24.38 -4.71 -2.87
N PRO A 91 -24.66 -4.08 -1.71
CA PRO A 91 -23.64 -3.84 -0.68
C PRO A 91 -22.98 -5.16 -0.23
N PRO A 92 -21.65 -5.29 -0.29
CA PRO A 92 -20.92 -6.51 0.06
C PRO A 92 -20.72 -6.64 1.58
N VAL A 93 -21.80 -6.56 2.35
CA VAL A 93 -21.82 -6.60 3.81
C VAL A 93 -22.30 -7.96 4.33
N ASP A 94 -22.03 -8.24 5.60
CA ASP A 94 -22.48 -9.46 6.29
C ASP A 94 -22.08 -10.74 5.53
N GLU A 95 -23.08 -11.53 5.10
CA GLU A 95 -22.88 -12.77 4.33
C GLU A 95 -22.34 -12.52 2.91
N LEU A 96 -22.47 -11.29 2.38
CA LEU A 96 -21.92 -10.90 1.07
C LEU A 96 -20.48 -10.38 1.15
N ARG A 97 -19.92 -10.24 2.36
CA ARG A 97 -18.48 -10.00 2.52
C ARG A 97 -17.74 -11.21 1.99
N TRP A 98 -16.70 -10.99 1.18
CA TRP A 98 -15.94 -12.06 0.51
C TRP A 98 -16.80 -13.01 -0.35
N GLU A 99 -17.80 -12.45 -1.01
CA GLU A 99 -18.52 -13.11 -2.10
C GLU A 99 -18.33 -12.34 -3.42
N ALA A 100 -18.57 -13.02 -4.54
CA ALA A 100 -18.71 -12.33 -5.83
C ALA A 100 -19.83 -11.28 -5.73
N PRO A 101 -19.64 -10.08 -6.31
CA PRO A 101 -20.63 -9.01 -6.23
C PRO A 101 -21.91 -9.42 -6.94
N GLN A 102 -23.06 -9.16 -6.29
CA GLN A 102 -24.37 -9.45 -6.85
C GLN A 102 -24.94 -8.20 -7.54
N ASN A 103 -25.78 -8.40 -8.55
CA ASN A 103 -26.51 -7.30 -9.18
C ASN A 103 -27.32 -6.50 -8.15
N PRO A 104 -27.48 -5.18 -8.34
CA PRO A 104 -28.38 -4.38 -7.51
C PRO A 104 -29.81 -4.89 -7.57
N GLU A 105 -30.51 -4.82 -6.44
CA GLU A 105 -31.96 -4.93 -6.46
C GLU A 105 -32.58 -3.73 -7.22
N PRO A 106 -33.53 -3.97 -8.15
CA PRO A 106 -34.24 -2.88 -8.81
C PRO A 106 -34.96 -1.98 -7.79
N TRP A 107 -34.94 -0.68 -8.01
CA TRP A 107 -35.58 0.30 -7.12
C TRP A 107 -36.83 0.92 -7.76
N GLU A 108 -37.80 1.27 -6.91
CA GLU A 108 -38.95 2.07 -7.31
C GLU A 108 -38.65 3.57 -7.20
N GLY A 109 -39.21 4.38 -8.11
CA GLY A 109 -38.98 5.83 -8.14
C GLY A 109 -37.70 6.22 -8.85
N THR A 110 -37.19 7.42 -8.52
CA THR A 110 -36.00 8.02 -9.15
C THR A 110 -34.92 8.25 -8.11
N LEU A 111 -33.73 7.71 -8.36
CA LEU A 111 -32.53 7.97 -7.56
C LEU A 111 -31.92 9.30 -8.01
N ALA A 112 -31.88 10.30 -7.14
CA ALA A 112 -31.47 11.67 -7.45
C ALA A 112 -30.33 12.14 -6.55
N GLU A 113 -29.24 11.38 -6.50
CA GLU A 113 -28.09 11.66 -5.64
C GLU A 113 -27.23 12.81 -6.19
N THR A 114 -26.99 13.82 -5.34
CA THR A 114 -26.14 14.98 -5.67
C THR A 114 -24.73 14.87 -5.10
N GLU A 115 -24.56 13.99 -4.12
CA GLU A 115 -23.31 13.72 -3.43
C GLU A 115 -22.68 12.43 -3.93
N PHE A 116 -21.37 12.29 -3.74
CA PHE A 116 -20.72 11.02 -4.00
C PHE A 116 -20.95 10.03 -2.86
N CYS A 117 -20.90 8.73 -3.18
CA CYS A 117 -20.89 7.68 -2.17
C CYS A 117 -19.62 7.76 -1.29
N GLN A 118 -19.65 7.13 -0.12
CA GLN A 118 -18.47 6.99 0.72
C GLN A 118 -17.40 6.13 0.01
N PRO A 119 -16.11 6.38 0.26
CA PRO A 119 -15.05 5.47 -0.21
C PRO A 119 -15.20 4.09 0.44
N CYS A 120 -14.62 3.07 -0.18
CA CYS A 120 -14.52 1.75 0.45
C CYS A 120 -13.65 1.80 1.70
N SER A 121 -13.93 0.94 2.69
CA SER A 121 -13.17 0.83 3.95
C SER A 121 -11.66 0.77 3.71
N GLN A 122 -10.91 1.72 4.28
CA GLN A 122 -9.48 1.89 4.07
C GLN A 122 -8.85 2.80 5.13
N TYR A 123 -7.52 2.79 5.26
CA TYR A 123 -6.82 3.82 6.06
C TYR A 123 -6.87 5.20 5.39
N ASN A 124 -6.99 6.24 6.20
CA ASN A 124 -6.99 7.62 5.73
C ASN A 124 -5.56 8.06 5.36
N GLN A 125 -5.33 8.45 4.11
CA GLN A 125 -4.01 8.91 3.63
C GLN A 125 -3.40 10.06 4.43
N ILE A 126 -4.23 10.99 4.94
CA ILE A 126 -3.78 12.16 5.72
C ILE A 126 -3.54 11.78 7.19
N SER A 127 -4.24 10.77 7.68
CA SER A 127 -4.16 10.30 9.07
C SER A 127 -4.13 8.76 9.07
N PRO A 128 -2.98 8.16 8.68
CA PRO A 128 -2.88 6.74 8.33
C PRO A 128 -3.14 5.78 9.49
N ASP A 129 -3.24 6.29 10.72
CA ASP A 129 -3.66 5.54 11.91
C ASP A 129 -5.19 5.49 12.08
N THR A 130 -5.96 6.02 11.12
CA THR A 130 -7.43 6.15 11.22
C THR A 130 -8.09 5.49 10.02
N MET A 131 -9.00 4.56 10.26
CA MET A 131 -9.86 4.00 9.23
C MET A 131 -10.94 5.01 8.79
N MET A 132 -11.33 4.91 7.52
CA MET A 132 -12.43 5.66 6.92
C MET A 132 -13.19 4.80 5.90
N GLY A 133 -14.34 5.30 5.44
CA GLY A 133 -15.13 4.64 4.40
C GLY A 133 -16.20 3.69 4.94
N SER A 134 -16.75 2.89 4.03
CA SER A 134 -17.84 1.93 4.26
C SER A 134 -17.62 0.68 3.42
N GLU A 135 -18.15 -0.47 3.84
CA GLU A 135 -18.25 -1.66 2.98
C GLU A 135 -19.36 -1.53 1.94
N ASP A 136 -20.43 -0.81 2.27
CA ASP A 136 -21.41 -0.34 1.29
C ASP A 136 -20.79 0.79 0.45
N CYS A 137 -20.03 0.41 -0.58
CA CYS A 137 -19.26 1.32 -1.40
C CYS A 137 -19.26 1.02 -2.90
N LEU A 138 -20.01 0.01 -3.38
CA LEU A 138 -20.02 -0.44 -4.79
C LEU A 138 -20.91 0.43 -5.69
N TYR A 139 -20.48 1.69 -5.88
CA TYR A 139 -21.16 2.69 -6.70
C TYR A 139 -20.25 3.24 -7.80
N LEU A 140 -20.89 3.75 -8.85
CA LEU A 140 -20.24 4.47 -9.94
C LEU A 140 -20.86 5.85 -10.17
N ASN A 141 -20.12 6.68 -10.90
CA ASN A 141 -20.50 8.02 -11.30
C ASN A 141 -20.33 8.16 -12.81
N VAL A 142 -21.21 8.89 -13.46
CA VAL A 142 -21.22 9.10 -14.91
C VAL A 142 -21.22 10.58 -15.22
N TRP A 143 -20.31 11.02 -16.10
CA TRP A 143 -20.33 12.36 -16.70
C TRP A 143 -20.50 12.24 -18.21
N ARG A 144 -21.31 13.11 -18.80
CA ARG A 144 -21.39 13.27 -20.25
C ARG A 144 -21.43 14.74 -20.67
N PRO A 145 -20.92 15.08 -21.86
CA PRO A 145 -21.08 16.41 -22.42
C PRO A 145 -22.57 16.73 -22.67
N GLN A 146 -22.94 18.00 -22.57
CA GLN A 146 -24.30 18.47 -22.90
C GLN A 146 -24.49 18.62 -24.41
N THR A 147 -24.41 17.51 -25.14
CA THR A 147 -24.64 17.43 -26.58
C THR A 147 -25.79 16.47 -26.89
N ASP A 148 -26.36 16.58 -28.09
CA ASP A 148 -27.37 15.64 -28.59
C ASP A 148 -26.74 14.38 -29.19
N GLU A 149 -25.40 14.27 -29.16
CA GLU A 149 -24.69 13.12 -29.72
C GLU A 149 -24.83 11.90 -28.80
N THR A 150 -24.99 10.74 -29.43
CA THR A 150 -25.14 9.43 -28.79
C THR A 150 -24.13 8.47 -29.38
N ASN A 151 -23.97 7.30 -28.77
CA ASN A 151 -22.93 6.33 -29.10
C ASN A 151 -21.52 6.95 -28.96
N LEU A 152 -21.35 7.77 -27.92
CA LEU A 152 -20.07 8.35 -27.57
C LEU A 152 -19.12 7.26 -27.04
N PRO A 153 -17.80 7.36 -27.27
CA PRO A 153 -16.83 6.51 -26.57
C PRO A 153 -17.01 6.62 -25.06
N VAL A 154 -16.77 5.52 -24.36
CA VAL A 154 -16.89 5.43 -22.90
C VAL A 154 -15.49 5.27 -22.31
N TYR A 155 -15.07 6.23 -21.50
CA TYR A 155 -13.82 6.22 -20.75
C TYR A 155 -14.11 5.79 -19.30
N VAL A 156 -13.53 4.67 -18.87
CA VAL A 156 -13.78 4.08 -17.55
C VAL A 156 -12.52 4.24 -16.70
N TRP A 157 -12.60 5.02 -15.61
CA TRP A 157 -11.49 5.34 -14.72
C TRP A 157 -11.44 4.46 -13.48
N ILE A 158 -10.40 3.63 -13.38
CA ILE A 158 -10.10 2.78 -12.24
C ILE A 158 -9.01 3.46 -11.40
N HIS A 159 -9.35 3.90 -10.19
CA HIS A 159 -8.42 4.63 -9.34
C HIS A 159 -7.25 3.76 -8.84
N GLY A 160 -6.12 4.40 -8.54
CA GLY A 160 -4.96 3.78 -7.90
C GLY A 160 -5.07 3.68 -6.38
N GLY A 161 -3.92 3.53 -5.72
CA GLY A 161 -3.81 3.43 -4.25
C GLY A 161 -3.42 2.05 -3.73
N GLY A 162 -2.54 1.33 -4.44
CA GLY A 162 -2.01 0.04 -4.00
C GLY A 162 -3.06 -1.02 -3.69
N ASN A 163 -4.27 -0.90 -4.25
CA ASN A 163 -5.45 -1.73 -3.96
C ASN A 163 -5.87 -1.75 -2.47
N SER A 164 -5.31 -0.89 -1.61
CA SER A 164 -5.61 -0.80 -0.17
C SER A 164 -6.23 0.53 0.23
N ILE A 165 -6.01 1.58 -0.56
CA ILE A 165 -6.60 2.92 -0.41
C ILE A 165 -7.03 3.45 -1.79
N GLY A 166 -7.69 4.60 -1.82
CA GLY A 166 -8.17 5.26 -3.03
C GLY A 166 -9.69 5.28 -3.13
N SER A 167 -10.22 6.17 -3.98
CA SER A 167 -11.65 6.17 -4.34
C SER A 167 -11.91 6.94 -5.62
N ALA A 168 -13.07 6.69 -6.24
CA ALA A 168 -13.60 7.46 -7.37
C ALA A 168 -13.84 8.96 -7.05
N THR A 169 -13.76 9.32 -5.78
CA THR A 169 -14.12 10.64 -5.25
C THR A 169 -12.92 11.37 -4.64
N GLN A 170 -11.76 10.71 -4.60
CA GLN A 170 -10.59 11.13 -3.82
C GLN A 170 -10.01 12.47 -4.26
N ASP A 171 -9.88 12.68 -5.56
CA ASP A 171 -9.27 13.88 -6.13
C ASP A 171 -10.18 14.50 -7.19
N PRO A 172 -10.57 15.79 -7.07
CA PRO A 172 -11.24 16.53 -8.13
C PRO A 172 -10.50 16.49 -9.48
N ALA A 173 -9.18 16.29 -9.49
CA ALA A 173 -8.38 16.09 -10.70
C ALA A 173 -8.83 14.86 -11.53
N THR A 174 -9.49 13.90 -10.88
CA THR A 174 -9.99 12.66 -11.49
C THR A 174 -11.48 12.69 -11.81
N TYR A 175 -12.14 13.84 -11.63
CA TYR A 175 -13.54 13.99 -12.02
C TYR A 175 -13.63 14.16 -13.53
N GLY A 176 -14.55 13.43 -14.14
CA GLY A 176 -14.62 13.25 -15.59
C GLY A 176 -15.00 14.46 -16.42
N PHE A 177 -15.36 15.59 -15.80
CA PHE A 177 -16.00 16.71 -16.48
C PHE A 177 -15.13 17.31 -17.61
N THR A 178 -13.81 17.42 -17.41
CA THR A 178 -12.95 18.13 -18.38
C THR A 178 -12.76 17.25 -19.61
N LEU A 179 -12.42 15.98 -19.38
CA LEU A 179 -12.26 15.01 -20.45
C LEU A 179 -13.58 14.77 -21.19
N ALA A 180 -14.69 14.57 -20.47
CA ALA A 180 -16.00 14.38 -21.08
C ALA A 180 -16.40 15.55 -21.99
N ASN A 181 -16.20 16.79 -21.54
CA ASN A 181 -16.57 17.99 -22.28
C ASN A 181 -15.62 18.28 -23.45
N LYS A 182 -14.31 18.34 -23.20
CA LYS A 182 -13.31 18.66 -24.23
C LYS A 182 -13.19 17.59 -25.31
N SER A 183 -13.31 16.32 -24.92
CA SER A 183 -13.09 15.18 -25.83
C SER A 183 -14.39 14.53 -26.32
N ASN A 184 -15.56 15.08 -25.93
CA ASN A 184 -16.89 14.63 -26.33
C ASN A 184 -17.08 13.12 -26.13
N MET A 185 -16.95 12.67 -24.88
CA MET A 185 -17.03 11.26 -24.49
C MET A 185 -17.78 11.09 -23.17
N VAL A 186 -18.28 9.89 -22.90
CA VAL A 186 -18.84 9.55 -21.59
C VAL A 186 -17.70 9.13 -20.68
N PHE A 187 -17.66 9.66 -19.47
CA PHE A 187 -16.68 9.28 -18.45
C PHE A 187 -17.39 8.56 -17.30
N VAL A 188 -16.82 7.45 -16.84
CA VAL A 188 -17.32 6.67 -15.71
C VAL A 188 -16.20 6.49 -14.67
N SER A 189 -16.46 6.81 -13.41
CA SER A 189 -15.58 6.44 -12.28
C SER A 189 -16.33 5.54 -11.29
N MET A 190 -15.62 4.67 -10.58
CA MET A 190 -16.22 3.64 -9.72
C MET A 190 -15.32 3.34 -8.53
N ASN A 191 -15.94 3.00 -7.42
CA ASN A 191 -15.25 2.36 -6.30
C ASN A 191 -15.25 0.84 -6.51
N TYR A 192 -14.31 0.14 -5.86
CA TYR A 192 -14.23 -1.31 -5.77
C TYR A 192 -13.66 -1.69 -4.39
N ARG A 193 -13.94 -2.89 -3.86
CA ARG A 193 -13.43 -3.31 -2.54
C ARG A 193 -11.90 -3.25 -2.49
N LEU A 194 -11.35 -2.81 -1.36
CA LEU A 194 -9.91 -2.60 -1.13
C LEU A 194 -9.37 -3.49 -0.01
N GLY A 195 -8.05 -3.62 0.04
CA GLY A 195 -7.33 -4.32 1.09
C GLY A 195 -7.79 -5.78 1.24
N PRO A 196 -7.79 -6.34 2.46
CA PRO A 196 -8.30 -7.68 2.72
C PRO A 196 -9.81 -7.83 2.46
N LEU A 197 -10.57 -6.76 2.19
CA LEU A 197 -11.97 -6.89 1.79
C LEU A 197 -12.11 -7.14 0.28
N GLY A 198 -11.14 -6.65 -0.51
CA GLY A 198 -11.08 -6.86 -1.97
C GLY A 198 -10.26 -8.08 -2.37
N TRP A 199 -9.19 -8.40 -1.64
CA TRP A 199 -8.35 -9.57 -1.93
C TRP A 199 -8.05 -10.34 -0.65
N PHE A 200 -8.70 -11.49 -0.50
CA PHE A 200 -8.47 -12.40 0.63
C PHE A 200 -8.90 -13.81 0.24
N THR A 201 -8.01 -14.80 0.33
CA THR A 201 -8.30 -16.19 -0.02
C THR A 201 -7.98 -17.10 1.15
N HIS A 202 -8.98 -17.87 1.60
CA HIS A 202 -8.80 -18.86 2.66
C HIS A 202 -9.74 -20.06 2.41
N PRO A 203 -9.32 -21.32 2.64
CA PRO A 203 -10.17 -22.49 2.44
C PRO A 203 -11.50 -22.47 3.20
N ALA A 204 -11.58 -21.71 4.31
CA ALA A 204 -12.80 -21.54 5.08
C ALA A 204 -13.87 -20.68 4.40
N LEU A 205 -13.49 -19.78 3.50
CA LEU A 205 -14.40 -18.87 2.80
C LEU A 205 -14.93 -19.45 1.48
N ARG A 206 -14.45 -20.63 1.08
CA ARG A 206 -14.91 -21.28 -0.14
C ARG A 206 -16.29 -21.89 0.08
N SER A 207 -17.22 -21.55 -0.80
CA SER A 207 -18.62 -22.02 -0.83
C SER A 207 -18.74 -23.55 -0.96
N GLY A 208 -17.65 -24.22 -1.35
CA GLY A 208 -17.51 -25.67 -1.28
C GLY A 208 -18.22 -26.37 -2.43
N ALA A 209 -19.31 -27.10 -2.15
CA ALA A 209 -19.98 -27.96 -3.14
C ALA A 209 -20.94 -27.22 -4.11
N THR A 210 -21.17 -25.92 -3.91
CA THR A 210 -21.94 -25.06 -4.84
C THR A 210 -21.21 -24.82 -6.15
N GLY A 211 -19.87 -24.80 -6.13
CA GLY A 211 -19.01 -24.72 -7.31
C GLY A 211 -19.08 -23.38 -8.05
N ASP A 212 -19.35 -22.28 -7.34
CA ASP A 212 -19.22 -20.95 -7.91
C ASP A 212 -17.75 -20.52 -7.84
N GLU A 213 -17.06 -20.67 -8.96
CA GLU A 213 -15.62 -20.41 -9.06
C GLU A 213 -15.28 -18.92 -8.83
N GLU A 214 -16.22 -17.99 -9.07
CA GLU A 214 -16.00 -16.56 -8.82
C GLU A 214 -16.00 -16.26 -7.30
N SER A 215 -16.99 -16.76 -6.55
CA SER A 215 -17.03 -16.60 -5.10
C SER A 215 -15.89 -17.31 -4.36
N ASP A 216 -15.35 -18.41 -4.93
CA ASP A 216 -14.24 -19.16 -4.32
C ASP A 216 -12.84 -18.58 -4.65
N SER A 217 -12.78 -17.50 -5.44
CA SER A 217 -11.56 -16.94 -6.04
C SER A 217 -10.64 -16.18 -5.07
N GLY A 218 -11.24 -15.44 -4.14
CA GLY A 218 -10.54 -14.44 -3.33
C GLY A 218 -10.22 -13.13 -4.06
N ASN A 219 -10.52 -12.99 -5.35
CA ASN A 219 -10.31 -11.79 -6.17
C ASN A 219 -11.53 -10.85 -6.21
N PHE A 220 -12.12 -10.58 -5.05
CA PHE A 220 -13.39 -9.85 -4.95
C PHE A 220 -13.34 -8.42 -5.51
N GLY A 221 -12.24 -7.69 -5.31
CA GLY A 221 -12.03 -6.37 -5.90
C GLY A 221 -11.93 -6.40 -7.43
N THR A 222 -11.33 -7.45 -8.00
CA THR A 222 -11.33 -7.67 -9.46
C THR A 222 -12.75 -7.97 -9.96
N LEU A 223 -13.50 -8.80 -9.23
CA LEU A 223 -14.88 -9.13 -9.57
C LEU A 223 -15.81 -7.91 -9.48
N ASP A 224 -15.58 -6.99 -8.53
CA ASP A 224 -16.30 -5.71 -8.45
C ASP A 224 -16.11 -4.88 -9.73
N LEU A 225 -14.88 -4.81 -10.22
CA LEU A 225 -14.58 -4.12 -11.49
C LEU A 225 -15.29 -4.80 -12.66
N ILE A 226 -15.29 -6.13 -12.73
CA ILE A 226 -16.00 -6.90 -13.77
C ILE A 226 -17.51 -6.63 -13.69
N GLN A 227 -18.09 -6.60 -12.49
CA GLN A 227 -19.49 -6.29 -12.27
C GLN A 227 -19.85 -4.86 -12.67
N SER A 228 -18.96 -3.88 -12.42
CA SER A 228 -19.14 -2.51 -12.90
C SER A 228 -19.14 -2.44 -14.43
N LEU A 229 -18.30 -3.24 -15.11
CA LEU A 229 -18.27 -3.31 -16.56
C LEU A 229 -19.50 -4.01 -17.14
N LYS A 230 -20.01 -5.06 -16.49
CA LYS A 230 -21.31 -5.68 -16.83
C LYS A 230 -22.43 -4.63 -16.73
N TRP A 231 -22.45 -3.83 -15.66
CA TRP A 231 -23.40 -2.73 -15.53
C TRP A 231 -23.26 -1.71 -16.66
N ILE A 232 -22.03 -1.33 -17.03
CA ILE A 232 -21.78 -0.39 -18.15
C ILE A 232 -22.31 -0.96 -19.46
N GLN A 233 -22.05 -2.24 -19.76
CA GLN A 233 -22.57 -2.89 -20.97
C GLN A 233 -24.10 -2.83 -21.05
N ASP A 234 -24.78 -3.05 -19.93
CA ASP A 234 -26.25 -3.09 -19.87
C ASP A 234 -26.89 -1.69 -19.89
N ASN A 235 -26.20 -0.65 -19.42
CA ASN A 235 -26.84 0.62 -19.08
C ASN A 235 -26.25 1.86 -19.79
N ILE A 236 -25.00 1.85 -20.23
CA ILE A 236 -24.31 3.09 -20.65
C ILE A 236 -24.92 3.73 -21.89
N GLN A 237 -25.62 2.96 -22.71
CA GLN A 237 -26.39 3.48 -23.84
C GLN A 237 -27.47 4.47 -23.41
N ALA A 238 -28.09 4.23 -22.24
CA ALA A 238 -29.06 5.14 -21.65
C ALA A 238 -28.45 6.51 -21.29
N PHE A 239 -27.13 6.58 -21.11
CA PHE A 239 -26.33 7.79 -20.87
C PHE A 239 -25.71 8.37 -22.16
N GLY A 240 -26.05 7.80 -23.32
CA GLY A 240 -25.53 8.23 -24.63
C GLY A 240 -24.16 7.66 -24.97
N GLY A 241 -23.59 6.78 -24.15
CA GLY A 241 -22.37 6.04 -24.46
C GLY A 241 -22.61 4.88 -25.44
N ASP A 242 -21.55 4.39 -26.07
CA ASP A 242 -21.57 3.17 -26.89
C ASP A 242 -21.00 2.00 -26.08
N PRO A 243 -21.80 0.98 -25.74
CA PRO A 243 -21.31 -0.20 -25.03
C PRO A 243 -20.27 -1.00 -25.84
N ASN A 244 -20.23 -0.83 -27.17
CA ASN A 244 -19.23 -1.44 -28.05
C ASN A 244 -17.94 -0.60 -28.20
N ASN A 245 -17.82 0.47 -27.42
CA ASN A 245 -16.72 1.43 -27.51
C ASN A 245 -16.23 1.87 -26.12
N VAL A 246 -15.99 0.87 -25.26
CA VAL A 246 -15.56 1.04 -23.88
C VAL A 246 -14.05 0.95 -23.77
N MET A 247 -13.41 1.96 -23.19
CA MET A 247 -11.98 2.00 -22.88
C MET A 247 -11.79 1.98 -21.37
N ILE A 248 -11.15 0.93 -20.84
CA ILE A 248 -10.76 0.87 -19.43
C ILE A 248 -9.43 1.58 -19.23
N THR A 249 -9.33 2.35 -18.16
CA THR A 249 -8.16 3.15 -17.85
C THR A 249 -7.87 3.08 -16.37
N GLY A 250 -6.61 3.16 -15.99
CA GLY A 250 -6.26 3.22 -14.58
C GLY A 250 -4.81 3.59 -14.39
N GLU A 251 -4.50 4.00 -13.18
CA GLU A 251 -3.17 4.40 -12.75
C GLU A 251 -2.72 3.61 -11.53
N SER A 252 -1.43 3.30 -11.43
CA SER A 252 -0.84 2.55 -10.31
C SER A 252 -1.52 1.18 -10.14
N ALA A 253 -2.09 0.89 -8.96
CA ALA A 253 -2.93 -0.28 -8.74
C ALA A 253 -4.16 -0.35 -9.66
N GLY A 254 -4.70 0.78 -10.10
CA GLY A 254 -5.75 0.82 -11.13
C GLY A 254 -5.23 0.35 -12.49
N ALA A 255 -3.98 0.66 -12.84
CA ALA A 255 -3.33 0.15 -14.04
C ALA A 255 -3.02 -1.34 -13.94
N LEU A 256 -2.60 -1.82 -12.76
CA LEU A 256 -2.54 -3.25 -12.45
C LEU A 256 -3.90 -3.91 -12.68
N ASN A 257 -4.99 -3.30 -12.19
CA ASN A 257 -6.34 -3.82 -12.36
C ASN A 257 -6.78 -3.82 -13.84
N VAL A 258 -6.39 -2.82 -14.64
CA VAL A 258 -6.57 -2.85 -16.11
C VAL A 258 -5.88 -4.06 -16.72
N LEU A 259 -4.62 -4.32 -16.37
CA LEU A 259 -3.89 -5.49 -16.86
C LEU A 259 -4.50 -6.81 -16.35
N ALA A 260 -5.02 -6.85 -15.12
CA ALA A 260 -5.72 -8.00 -14.56
C ALA A 260 -7.02 -8.30 -15.34
N LEU A 261 -7.79 -7.28 -15.69
CA LEU A 261 -8.97 -7.41 -16.55
C LEU A 261 -8.61 -7.90 -17.96
N MET A 262 -7.44 -7.52 -18.49
CA MET A 262 -6.94 -8.05 -19.77
C MET A 262 -6.65 -9.55 -19.77
N VAL A 263 -6.50 -10.18 -18.60
CA VAL A 263 -6.12 -11.59 -18.47
C VAL A 263 -7.19 -12.41 -17.73
N SER A 264 -8.34 -11.78 -17.48
CA SER A 264 -9.48 -12.34 -16.77
C SER A 264 -10.55 -12.82 -17.75
N PRO A 265 -10.86 -14.13 -17.82
CA PRO A 265 -11.92 -14.64 -18.69
C PRO A 265 -13.31 -14.05 -18.40
N PRO A 266 -13.73 -13.84 -17.13
CA PRO A 266 -15.02 -13.20 -16.85
C PRO A 266 -15.15 -11.75 -17.35
N ALA A 267 -14.03 -11.11 -17.74
CA ALA A 267 -14.01 -9.77 -18.34
C ALA A 267 -14.11 -9.78 -19.88
N GLU A 268 -14.23 -10.94 -20.52
CA GLU A 268 -14.26 -11.06 -21.98
C GLU A 268 -15.41 -10.25 -22.59
N ASN A 269 -15.10 -9.50 -23.66
CA ASN A 269 -16.04 -8.65 -24.40
C ASN A 269 -16.69 -7.51 -23.58
N LEU A 270 -16.18 -7.19 -22.38
CA LEU A 270 -16.71 -6.08 -21.57
C LEU A 270 -16.04 -4.73 -21.87
N PHE A 271 -14.87 -4.74 -22.50
CA PHE A 271 -14.14 -3.56 -22.91
C PHE A 271 -13.44 -3.78 -24.25
N HIS A 272 -13.05 -2.68 -24.89
CA HIS A 272 -12.64 -2.65 -26.30
C HIS A 272 -11.26 -2.02 -26.48
N ARG A 273 -10.75 -1.31 -25.47
CA ARG A 273 -9.43 -0.65 -25.40
C ARG A 273 -8.96 -0.53 -23.96
N ALA A 274 -7.66 -0.36 -23.78
CA ALA A 274 -7.06 -0.18 -22.47
C ALA A 274 -6.03 0.96 -22.44
N LEU A 275 -5.94 1.67 -21.31
CA LEU A 275 -4.81 2.54 -20.94
C LEU A 275 -4.33 2.16 -19.53
N ALA A 276 -3.09 1.69 -19.41
CA ALA A 276 -2.46 1.33 -18.15
C ALA A 276 -1.30 2.30 -17.83
N GLN A 277 -1.48 3.12 -16.80
CA GLN A 277 -0.52 4.14 -16.38
C GLN A 277 0.29 3.66 -15.17
N SER A 278 1.60 3.45 -15.34
CA SER A 278 2.51 3.12 -14.23
C SER A 278 2.17 1.82 -13.47
N ALA A 279 1.81 0.75 -14.19
CA ALA A 279 1.45 -0.54 -13.57
C ALA A 279 2.64 -1.23 -12.84
N PRO A 280 2.52 -1.64 -11.56
CA PRO A 280 3.60 -2.24 -10.78
C PRO A 280 3.88 -3.74 -11.02
N SER A 281 2.85 -4.63 -11.03
CA SER A 281 2.91 -6.10 -11.28
C SER A 281 1.53 -6.75 -11.27
N VAL A 282 1.31 -7.88 -11.97
CA VAL A 282 -0.03 -8.34 -12.40
C VAL A 282 -0.67 -9.45 -11.56
N SER A 283 0.07 -10.38 -10.94
CA SER A 283 -0.58 -11.43 -10.11
C SER A 283 0.33 -12.13 -9.12
N VAL A 284 -0.29 -12.64 -8.06
CA VAL A 284 0.33 -13.42 -6.98
C VAL A 284 -0.26 -14.85 -6.98
N PRO A 285 0.52 -15.92 -6.75
CA PRO A 285 -0.03 -17.27 -6.56
C PRO A 285 -1.09 -17.34 -5.45
N VAL A 286 -2.12 -18.17 -5.64
CA VAL A 286 -3.16 -18.38 -4.62
C VAL A 286 -2.58 -18.92 -3.30
N ASP A 287 -1.54 -19.75 -3.37
CA ASP A 287 -0.86 -20.33 -2.19
C ASP A 287 -0.22 -19.23 -1.31
N ASP A 288 0.33 -18.18 -1.92
CA ASP A 288 0.89 -17.04 -1.18
C ASP A 288 -0.22 -16.20 -0.54
N GLY A 289 -1.38 -16.08 -1.20
CA GLY A 289 -2.58 -15.47 -0.62
C GLY A 289 -3.14 -16.26 0.56
N GLU A 290 -3.16 -17.60 0.47
CA GLU A 290 -3.61 -18.45 1.58
C GLU A 290 -2.63 -18.40 2.76
N ALA A 291 -1.32 -18.37 2.49
CA ALA A 291 -0.30 -18.20 3.53
C ALA A 291 -0.44 -16.85 4.24
N ASP A 292 -0.74 -15.78 3.51
CA ASP A 292 -1.01 -14.47 4.08
C ASP A 292 -2.30 -14.45 4.92
N ALA A 293 -3.40 -15.03 4.41
CA ALA A 293 -4.65 -15.14 5.15
C ALA A 293 -4.48 -15.95 6.45
N HIS A 294 -3.66 -17.00 6.43
CA HIS A 294 -3.30 -17.77 7.63
C HIS A 294 -2.53 -16.91 8.64
N ARG A 295 -1.51 -16.15 8.19
CA ARG A 295 -0.78 -15.19 9.05
C ARG A 295 -1.72 -14.16 9.68
N VAL A 296 -2.69 -13.66 8.92
CA VAL A 296 -3.71 -12.72 9.42
C VAL A 296 -4.57 -13.37 10.49
N LEU A 297 -5.03 -14.60 10.30
CA LEU A 297 -5.77 -15.34 11.32
C LEU A 297 -4.99 -15.48 12.63
N LEU A 298 -3.70 -15.83 12.55
CA LEU A 298 -2.84 -15.92 13.74
C LEU A 298 -2.77 -14.57 14.47
N ASN A 299 -2.57 -13.48 13.73
CA ASN A 299 -2.52 -12.12 14.29
C ASN A 299 -3.85 -11.72 14.93
N LEU A 300 -4.98 -11.98 14.28
CA LEU A 300 -6.31 -11.69 14.80
C LEU A 300 -6.58 -12.43 16.12
N LEU A 301 -6.24 -13.72 16.20
CA LEU A 301 -6.45 -14.52 17.41
C LEU A 301 -5.63 -14.01 18.59
N VAL A 302 -4.39 -13.57 18.35
CA VAL A 302 -3.54 -12.94 19.37
C VAL A 302 -4.08 -11.57 19.77
N ASN A 303 -4.44 -10.73 18.79
CA ASN A 303 -4.96 -9.38 19.04
C ASN A 303 -6.29 -9.39 19.81
N ASP A 304 -7.11 -10.41 19.60
CA ASP A 304 -8.34 -10.64 20.34
C ASP A 304 -8.13 -11.20 21.76
N GLU A 305 -6.89 -11.51 22.13
CA GLU A 305 -6.56 -12.24 23.36
C GLU A 305 -7.26 -13.62 23.44
N THR A 306 -7.60 -14.22 22.30
CA THR A 306 -8.17 -15.58 22.24
C THR A 306 -7.10 -16.61 22.63
N VAL A 307 -5.85 -16.32 22.27
CA VAL A 307 -4.64 -17.10 22.54
C VAL A 307 -3.50 -16.16 22.92
N ALA A 308 -2.49 -16.65 23.63
CA ALA A 308 -1.41 -15.79 24.14
C ALA A 308 -0.38 -15.38 23.08
N ASP A 309 -0.13 -16.26 22.10
CA ASP A 309 0.87 -16.05 21.06
C ASP A 309 0.54 -16.84 19.78
N GLN A 310 1.36 -16.66 18.74
CA GLN A 310 1.16 -17.33 17.45
C GLN A 310 1.31 -18.86 17.53
N THR A 311 2.07 -19.41 18.48
CA THR A 311 2.21 -20.86 18.65
C THR A 311 0.92 -21.46 19.18
N GLU A 312 0.30 -20.82 20.17
CA GLU A 312 -1.04 -21.20 20.64
C GLU A 312 -2.10 -20.97 19.57
N ALA A 313 -1.98 -19.91 18.75
CA ALA A 313 -2.87 -19.66 17.62
C ALA A 313 -2.85 -20.79 16.59
N GLU A 314 -1.66 -21.30 16.22
CA GLU A 314 -1.53 -22.46 15.32
C GLU A 314 -2.25 -23.70 15.90
N ALA A 315 -1.98 -24.01 17.18
CA ALA A 315 -2.63 -25.13 17.85
C ALA A 315 -4.16 -24.95 17.97
N TYR A 316 -4.63 -23.71 18.10
CA TYR A 316 -6.06 -23.39 18.10
C TYR A 316 -6.68 -23.63 16.71
N LEU A 317 -6.04 -23.14 15.64
CA LEU A 317 -6.50 -23.30 14.26
C LEU A 317 -6.58 -24.78 13.84
N GLU A 318 -5.69 -25.64 14.33
CA GLU A 318 -5.74 -27.10 14.08
C GLU A 318 -7.01 -27.77 14.64
N ASN A 319 -7.67 -27.17 15.63
CA ASN A 319 -8.78 -27.77 16.37
C ASN A 319 -10.15 -27.15 16.08
N ILE A 320 -10.22 -26.13 15.24
CA ILE A 320 -11.47 -25.50 14.82
C ILE A 320 -11.83 -25.88 13.37
N SER A 321 -13.12 -25.88 13.07
CA SER A 321 -13.61 -26.17 11.72
C SER A 321 -13.56 -24.94 10.80
N ASN A 322 -13.55 -25.17 9.49
CA ASN A 322 -13.70 -24.08 8.50
C ASN A 322 -14.94 -23.22 8.75
N ALA A 323 -16.06 -23.80 9.16
CA ALA A 323 -17.27 -23.04 9.47
C ALA A 323 -17.09 -22.11 10.69
N GLU A 324 -16.29 -22.52 11.67
CA GLU A 324 -15.95 -21.67 12.82
C GLU A 324 -14.96 -20.57 12.42
N ILE A 325 -14.00 -20.86 11.53
CA ILE A 325 -13.07 -19.86 10.97
C ILE A 325 -13.83 -18.81 10.16
N GLU A 326 -14.73 -19.24 9.27
CA GLU A 326 -15.57 -18.34 8.47
C GLU A 326 -16.40 -17.43 9.38
N ALA A 327 -17.12 -18.02 10.35
CA ALA A 327 -17.92 -17.26 11.29
C ALA A 327 -17.07 -16.25 12.08
N TYR A 328 -15.89 -16.66 12.54
CA TYR A 328 -14.94 -15.79 13.23
C TYR A 328 -14.48 -14.62 12.35
N LEU A 329 -14.03 -14.88 11.12
CA LEU A 329 -13.59 -13.86 10.18
C LEU A 329 -14.72 -12.85 9.86
N ARG A 330 -15.96 -13.32 9.67
CA ARG A 330 -17.11 -12.44 9.41
C ARG A 330 -17.47 -11.56 10.61
N THR A 331 -17.08 -11.92 11.84
CA THR A 331 -17.28 -11.04 13.01
C THR A 331 -16.35 -9.84 13.04
N LYS A 332 -15.25 -9.87 12.26
CA LYS A 332 -14.23 -8.83 12.31
C LYS A 332 -14.68 -7.56 11.63
N THR A 333 -14.33 -6.44 12.21
CA THR A 333 -14.46 -5.13 11.60
C THR A 333 -13.35 -4.92 10.55
N PRO A 334 -13.54 -4.03 9.58
CA PRO A 334 -12.46 -3.62 8.69
C PRO A 334 -11.21 -3.14 9.44
N ASP A 335 -11.37 -2.43 10.56
CA ASP A 335 -10.26 -1.92 11.37
C ASP A 335 -9.38 -3.07 11.92
N GLU A 336 -9.99 -4.10 12.50
CA GLU A 336 -9.27 -5.27 13.03
C GLU A 336 -8.53 -6.04 11.92
N LEU A 337 -9.16 -6.17 10.74
CA LEU A 337 -8.53 -6.82 9.58
C LEU A 337 -7.32 -6.02 9.10
N PHE A 338 -7.48 -4.71 8.90
CA PHE A 338 -6.41 -3.84 8.39
C PHE A 338 -5.26 -3.70 9.41
N ALA A 339 -5.53 -3.77 10.71
CA ALA A 339 -4.51 -3.76 11.76
C ALA A 339 -3.61 -5.02 11.76
N SER A 340 -4.00 -6.07 11.04
CA SER A 340 -3.22 -7.32 10.93
C SER A 340 -2.16 -7.29 9.80
N TYR A 341 -2.05 -6.16 9.10
CA TYR A 341 -1.15 -5.93 7.97
C TYR A 341 -0.13 -4.83 8.28
N ASP A 342 1.05 -4.96 7.68
CA ASP A 342 2.08 -3.92 7.76
C ASP A 342 1.73 -2.77 6.82
N GLN A 343 1.79 -1.54 7.34
CA GLN A 343 1.69 -0.34 6.52
C GLN A 343 3.04 0.00 5.88
N ILE A 344 3.04 0.32 4.58
CA ILE A 344 4.22 0.77 3.82
C ILE A 344 4.25 2.29 3.60
N GLY A 345 3.42 3.03 4.35
CA GLY A 345 3.31 4.49 4.33
C GLY A 345 2.02 5.00 3.69
N TRP A 346 1.54 6.17 4.13
CA TRP A 346 0.35 6.84 3.59
C TRP A 346 -0.93 5.99 3.67
N GLY A 347 -1.00 5.06 4.62
CA GLY A 347 -2.11 4.12 4.77
C GLY A 347 -2.10 2.95 3.79
N LEU A 348 -1.09 2.85 2.90
CA LEU A 348 -0.92 1.70 2.02
C LEU A 348 -0.52 0.46 2.82
N LEU A 349 -1.06 -0.68 2.42
CA LEU A 349 -0.72 -1.99 2.99
C LEU A 349 0.28 -2.73 2.11
N ALA A 350 1.17 -3.50 2.74
CA ALA A 350 1.86 -4.62 2.09
C ALA A 350 0.99 -5.87 2.21
N PHE A 351 0.36 -6.30 1.11
CA PHE A 351 -0.48 -7.48 1.07
C PHE A 351 -0.56 -8.06 -0.35
N PRO A 352 -0.80 -9.36 -0.52
CA PRO A 352 -0.93 -9.96 -1.84
C PRO A 352 -2.27 -9.61 -2.47
N THR A 353 -2.28 -9.35 -3.78
CA THR A 353 -3.49 -9.05 -4.57
C THR A 353 -3.46 -9.81 -5.89
N THR A 354 -4.58 -9.84 -6.61
CA THR A 354 -4.69 -10.48 -7.94
C THR A 354 -4.21 -11.94 -7.94
N PHE A 355 -4.89 -12.79 -7.18
CA PHE A 355 -4.54 -14.19 -7.02
C PHE A 355 -4.74 -14.97 -8.32
N SER A 356 -3.73 -15.69 -8.78
CA SER A 356 -3.87 -16.60 -9.93
C SER A 356 -4.59 -17.88 -9.50
N ASP A 357 -5.92 -17.82 -9.47
CA ASP A 357 -6.84 -18.85 -8.99
C ASP A 357 -7.32 -19.80 -10.10
N GLY A 358 -7.12 -19.41 -11.36
CA GLY A 358 -7.52 -20.19 -12.53
C GLY A 358 -8.94 -19.88 -13.05
N ALA A 359 -9.79 -19.24 -12.24
CA ALA A 359 -11.16 -18.88 -12.63
C ALA A 359 -11.28 -17.39 -12.98
N VAL A 360 -10.88 -16.51 -12.06
CA VAL A 360 -10.90 -15.05 -12.28
C VAL A 360 -9.62 -14.58 -12.94
N ILE A 361 -8.46 -15.07 -12.50
CA ILE A 361 -7.14 -14.79 -13.07
C ILE A 361 -6.48 -16.12 -13.44
N THR A 362 -6.34 -16.36 -14.74
CA THR A 362 -5.95 -17.69 -15.26
C THR A 362 -4.47 -17.99 -15.22
N ALA A 363 -3.59 -17.00 -15.04
CA ALA A 363 -2.14 -17.21 -15.07
C ALA A 363 -1.35 -16.42 -14.03
N ARG A 364 -0.15 -16.94 -13.76
CA ARG A 364 0.79 -16.52 -12.71
C ARG A 364 1.72 -15.41 -13.20
N GLY A 365 1.94 -14.39 -12.38
CA GLY A 365 2.94 -13.33 -12.54
C GLY A 365 2.91 -12.57 -13.88
N TYR A 366 4.01 -11.91 -14.22
CA TYR A 366 4.19 -11.23 -15.51
C TYR A 366 4.26 -12.16 -16.72
N ASP A 367 4.48 -13.46 -16.50
CA ASP A 367 4.41 -14.45 -17.56
C ASP A 367 2.98 -14.63 -18.07
N THR A 368 1.98 -14.04 -17.42
CA THR A 368 0.59 -14.03 -17.87
C THR A 368 0.45 -13.56 -19.33
N PHE A 369 1.09 -12.49 -19.80
CA PHE A 369 0.96 -12.13 -21.23
C PHE A 369 1.72 -13.05 -22.20
N GLY A 370 2.68 -13.86 -21.73
CA GLY A 370 3.42 -14.83 -22.55
C GLY A 370 2.97 -16.28 -22.42
N THR A 371 2.23 -16.61 -21.36
CA THR A 371 1.87 -17.98 -20.94
C THR A 371 0.40 -18.12 -20.56
N ALA A 372 -0.38 -17.02 -20.47
CA ALA A 372 -1.80 -17.12 -20.17
C ALA A 372 -2.52 -17.93 -21.23
N THR A 373 -3.45 -18.73 -20.72
CA THR A 373 -4.42 -19.45 -21.54
C THR A 373 -5.45 -18.49 -22.14
N HIS A 374 -5.62 -17.30 -21.55
CA HIS A 374 -6.59 -16.30 -21.96
C HIS A 374 -6.03 -14.87 -21.91
N VAL A 375 -6.26 -14.10 -22.97
CA VAL A 375 -5.99 -12.66 -23.03
C VAL A 375 -7.14 -11.99 -23.78
N ASN A 376 -7.76 -10.98 -23.16
CA ASN A 376 -8.72 -10.08 -23.79
C ASN A 376 -7.97 -9.09 -24.68
N LYS A 377 -7.74 -9.50 -25.94
CA LYS A 377 -6.92 -8.77 -26.92
C LYS A 377 -7.64 -7.51 -27.40
N VAL A 378 -7.13 -6.36 -26.97
CA VAL A 378 -7.60 -5.02 -27.35
C VAL A 378 -6.42 -4.10 -27.62
N PRO A 379 -6.58 -2.99 -28.37
CA PRO A 379 -5.55 -1.96 -28.44
C PRO A 379 -5.21 -1.46 -27.04
N LEU A 380 -3.93 -1.25 -26.77
CA LEU A 380 -3.42 -0.85 -25.46
C LEU A 380 -2.53 0.39 -25.58
N MET A 381 -2.75 1.39 -24.73
CA MET A 381 -1.72 2.36 -24.35
C MET A 381 -1.14 1.96 -22.99
N VAL A 382 0.18 1.92 -22.86
CA VAL A 382 0.86 1.60 -21.59
C VAL A 382 2.06 2.53 -21.38
N GLY A 383 2.32 2.95 -20.16
CA GLY A 383 3.46 3.82 -19.90
C GLY A 383 3.85 3.93 -18.44
N SER A 384 4.84 4.77 -18.22
CA SER A 384 5.42 5.10 -16.91
C SER A 384 5.85 6.56 -16.88
N THR A 385 6.00 7.11 -15.68
CA THR A 385 6.67 8.40 -15.48
C THR A 385 8.19 8.18 -15.41
N LYS A 386 9.00 9.24 -15.57
CA LYS A 386 10.47 9.09 -15.56
C LYS A 386 11.02 8.78 -14.17
N GLU A 387 10.36 9.27 -13.13
CA GLU A 387 10.87 9.25 -11.77
C GLU A 387 9.81 8.66 -10.81
N GLU A 388 9.18 7.57 -11.26
CA GLU A 388 8.13 6.80 -10.58
C GLU A 388 8.32 6.75 -9.06
N THR A 389 9.51 6.37 -8.61
CA THR A 389 9.69 6.05 -7.20
C THR A 389 9.91 7.26 -6.31
N LYS A 390 10.20 8.45 -6.85
CA LYS A 390 10.54 9.63 -6.06
C LYS A 390 9.48 9.99 -5.02
N ILE A 391 8.19 9.82 -5.36
CA ILE A 391 7.08 10.10 -4.42
C ILE A 391 7.08 9.18 -3.20
N PHE A 392 7.57 7.94 -3.33
CA PHE A 392 7.67 6.99 -2.21
C PHE A 392 8.92 7.24 -1.38
N LEU A 393 9.97 7.79 -2.00
CA LEU A 393 11.27 8.02 -1.35
C LEU A 393 11.40 9.39 -0.68
N PHE A 394 10.69 10.44 -1.14
CA PHE A 394 11.04 11.83 -0.77
C PHE A 394 10.83 12.20 0.71
N MET A 395 10.04 11.40 1.44
CA MET A 395 9.83 11.54 2.89
C MET A 395 10.59 10.50 3.72
N ASP A 396 11.31 9.58 3.08
CA ASP A 396 12.06 8.53 3.78
C ASP A 396 13.32 9.15 4.44
N PRO A 397 13.43 9.13 5.78
CA PRO A 397 14.57 9.68 6.50
C PRO A 397 15.88 8.96 6.17
N PHE A 398 15.85 7.76 5.59
CA PHE A 398 17.03 7.04 5.11
C PHE A 398 17.89 7.89 4.14
N PHE A 399 17.26 8.80 3.38
CA PHE A 399 17.93 9.65 2.42
C PHE A 399 18.33 11.04 2.94
N GLU A 400 18.12 11.33 4.24
CA GLU A 400 18.48 12.64 4.79
C GLU A 400 19.99 12.90 4.65
N GLY A 401 20.35 13.94 3.87
CA GLY A 401 21.74 14.29 3.57
C GLY A 401 22.42 13.36 2.55
N LYS A 402 21.67 12.49 1.85
CA LYS A 402 22.19 11.51 0.89
C LYS A 402 21.63 11.72 -0.53
N ASP A 403 21.66 12.94 -1.05
CA ASP A 403 21.05 13.30 -2.34
C ASP A 403 21.55 12.43 -3.52
N GLU A 404 22.83 12.07 -3.55
CA GLU A 404 23.41 11.23 -4.61
C GLU A 404 22.85 9.80 -4.57
N LEU A 405 22.70 9.23 -3.38
CA LEU A 405 22.07 7.92 -3.18
C LEU A 405 20.59 7.99 -3.52
N TYR A 406 19.89 9.04 -3.09
CA TYR A 406 18.48 9.25 -3.41
C TYR A 406 18.25 9.27 -4.92
N GLN A 407 19.02 10.05 -5.68
CA GLN A 407 18.88 10.11 -7.14
C GLN A 407 19.24 8.78 -7.79
N THR A 408 20.26 8.08 -7.29
CA THR A 408 20.68 6.77 -7.83
C THR A 408 19.60 5.72 -7.60
N VAL A 409 19.10 5.60 -6.37
CA VAL A 409 17.98 4.69 -6.04
C VAL A 409 16.76 5.05 -6.88
N ALA A 410 16.36 6.32 -6.93
CA ALA A 410 15.19 6.76 -7.69
C ALA A 410 15.32 6.42 -9.18
N THR A 411 16.50 6.64 -9.79
CA THR A 411 16.76 6.35 -11.20
C THR A 411 16.60 4.86 -11.49
N TYR A 412 17.33 4.00 -10.78
CA TYR A 412 17.35 2.57 -11.10
C TYR A 412 16.06 1.87 -10.68
N SER A 413 15.43 2.27 -9.58
CA SER A 413 14.11 1.75 -9.22
C SER A 413 13.02 2.16 -10.21
N SER A 414 13.05 3.39 -10.74
CA SER A 414 12.10 3.83 -11.78
C SER A 414 12.36 3.18 -13.13
N ASP A 415 13.63 2.94 -13.49
CA ASP A 415 13.98 2.21 -14.71
C ASP A 415 13.61 0.71 -14.60
N LEU A 416 13.74 0.08 -13.43
CA LEU A 416 13.20 -1.26 -13.16
C LEU A 416 11.67 -1.28 -13.32
N TRP A 417 10.98 -0.27 -12.78
CA TRP A 417 9.53 -0.11 -12.92
C TRP A 417 9.11 -0.04 -14.39
N LYS A 418 9.77 0.80 -15.19
CA LYS A 418 9.51 0.89 -16.63
C LYS A 418 9.83 -0.42 -17.37
N ALA A 419 10.96 -1.04 -17.06
CA ALA A 419 11.36 -2.30 -17.69
C ALA A 419 10.30 -3.38 -17.47
N ASN A 420 9.77 -3.47 -16.25
CA ASN A 420 8.82 -4.47 -15.83
C ASN A 420 7.37 -4.17 -16.24
N GLY A 421 6.84 -3.03 -15.80
CA GLY A 421 5.44 -2.65 -15.95
C GLY A 421 5.05 -2.08 -17.31
N THR A 422 6.03 -1.69 -18.14
CA THR A 422 5.78 -1.05 -19.43
C THR A 422 6.39 -1.85 -20.58
N HIS A 423 7.73 -1.96 -20.63
CA HIS A 423 8.41 -2.55 -21.79
C HIS A 423 8.19 -4.06 -21.90
N ASP A 424 8.24 -4.80 -20.78
CA ASP A 424 7.99 -6.24 -20.82
C ASP A 424 6.55 -6.58 -21.21
N VAL A 425 5.57 -5.81 -20.70
CA VAL A 425 4.16 -5.91 -21.10
C VAL A 425 4.00 -5.68 -22.61
N ALA A 426 4.57 -4.59 -23.14
CA ALA A 426 4.48 -4.27 -24.56
C ALA A 426 5.15 -5.34 -25.45
N ARG A 427 6.33 -5.83 -25.03
CA ARG A 427 7.05 -6.89 -25.74
C ARG A 427 6.26 -8.18 -25.82
N LYS A 428 5.70 -8.63 -24.69
CA LYS A 428 4.91 -9.86 -24.58
C LYS A 428 3.62 -9.79 -25.39
N LEU A 429 2.83 -8.71 -25.23
CA LEU A 429 1.59 -8.54 -25.96
C LEU A 429 1.82 -8.45 -27.48
N THR A 430 2.79 -7.65 -27.93
CA THR A 430 3.12 -7.53 -29.37
C THR A 430 3.59 -8.86 -29.98
N GLY A 431 4.08 -9.79 -29.15
CA GLY A 431 4.45 -11.13 -29.57
C GLY A 431 3.27 -12.09 -29.77
N LEU A 432 2.05 -11.74 -29.37
CA LEU A 432 0.86 -12.57 -29.51
C LEU A 432 0.24 -12.44 -30.90
N ASP A 433 -0.17 -13.56 -31.48
CA ASP A 433 -0.93 -13.57 -32.73
C ASP A 433 -2.24 -12.77 -32.56
N ASP A 434 -2.61 -12.00 -33.58
CA ASP A 434 -3.85 -11.21 -33.65
C ASP A 434 -4.04 -10.16 -32.53
N GLN A 435 -3.00 -9.84 -31.75
CA GLN A 435 -3.04 -8.75 -30.78
C GLN A 435 -3.09 -7.41 -31.51
N PRO A 436 -4.08 -6.53 -31.21
CA PRO A 436 -4.08 -5.18 -31.75
C PRO A 436 -2.90 -4.35 -31.23
N ASP A 437 -2.62 -3.26 -31.94
CA ASP A 437 -1.50 -2.35 -31.67
C ASP A 437 -1.36 -1.97 -30.19
N VAL A 438 -0.12 -2.04 -29.70
CA VAL A 438 0.30 -1.55 -28.38
C VAL A 438 1.10 -0.27 -28.57
N TYR A 439 0.76 0.78 -27.82
CA TYR A 439 1.39 2.09 -27.89
C TYR A 439 2.03 2.40 -26.54
N VAL A 440 3.32 2.74 -26.53
CA VAL A 440 4.06 2.97 -25.30
C VAL A 440 4.39 4.45 -25.11
N TYR A 441 4.30 4.96 -23.89
CA TYR A 441 4.78 6.31 -23.54
C TYR A 441 5.70 6.32 -22.32
N GLN A 442 6.51 7.37 -22.22
CA GLN A 442 7.13 7.79 -20.97
C GLN A 442 6.84 9.26 -20.71
N PHE A 443 6.33 9.58 -19.52
CA PHE A 443 6.08 10.95 -19.08
C PHE A 443 7.33 11.53 -18.43
N LEU A 444 7.86 12.60 -19.03
CA LEU A 444 9.13 13.25 -18.65
C LEU A 444 8.93 14.62 -18.01
N TRP A 445 7.75 15.23 -18.15
CA TRP A 445 7.54 16.58 -17.68
C TRP A 445 7.79 16.72 -16.17
N GLY A 446 8.69 17.62 -15.82
CA GLY A 446 9.13 17.84 -14.45
C GLY A 446 10.36 17.03 -14.02
N ALA A 447 10.80 16.05 -14.81
CA ALA A 447 11.95 15.22 -14.48
C ALA A 447 13.20 16.04 -14.19
N TYR A 448 13.98 15.61 -13.21
CA TYR A 448 15.23 16.29 -12.86
C TYR A 448 16.25 16.14 -14.00
N LYS A 449 16.70 17.26 -14.57
CA LYS A 449 17.70 17.29 -15.65
C LYS A 449 19.08 17.64 -15.07
N ASP A 450 20.13 16.99 -15.58
CA ASP A 450 21.52 17.21 -15.14
C ASP A 450 22.03 18.64 -15.33
N ASP A 451 21.39 19.40 -16.24
CA ASP A 451 21.68 20.82 -16.46
C ASP A 451 20.97 21.74 -15.44
N GLY A 452 20.23 21.17 -14.50
CA GLY A 452 19.49 21.86 -13.45
C GLY A 452 18.21 22.56 -13.91
N GLN A 453 17.73 22.27 -15.13
CA GLN A 453 16.49 22.84 -15.64
C GLN A 453 15.31 21.91 -15.39
N SER A 454 14.30 22.37 -14.66
CA SER A 454 13.00 21.70 -14.54
C SER A 454 11.89 22.74 -14.54
N PRO A 455 10.73 22.47 -15.18
CA PRO A 455 9.55 23.33 -15.05
C PRO A 455 8.92 23.26 -13.65
N ILE A 456 9.35 22.32 -12.80
CA ILE A 456 8.94 22.22 -11.40
C ILE A 456 9.90 23.08 -10.54
N PRO A 457 9.38 23.89 -9.61
CA PRO A 457 10.23 24.71 -8.76
C PRO A 457 11.01 23.89 -7.73
N ALA A 458 12.26 24.30 -7.47
CA ALA A 458 13.05 23.74 -6.39
C ALA A 458 12.38 23.91 -5.01
N PRO A 459 12.49 22.92 -4.10
CA PRO A 459 13.29 21.69 -4.21
C PRO A 459 12.54 20.49 -4.82
N TYR A 460 11.34 20.70 -5.37
CA TYR A 460 10.45 19.63 -5.81
C TYR A 460 10.84 19.06 -7.17
N ASP A 461 11.60 19.79 -7.98
CA ASP A 461 12.31 19.25 -9.15
C ASP A 461 13.19 18.05 -8.80
N LEU A 462 14.01 18.17 -7.76
CA LEU A 462 14.92 17.13 -7.31
C LEU A 462 14.16 16.02 -6.56
N LYS A 463 13.24 16.43 -5.67
CA LYS A 463 12.55 15.54 -4.70
C LYS A 463 11.32 14.83 -5.24
N LEU A 464 10.66 15.34 -6.26
CA LEU A 464 9.47 14.71 -6.85
C LEU A 464 9.68 14.52 -8.34
N GLY A 465 10.01 15.62 -9.03
CA GLY A 465 10.16 15.70 -10.46
C GLY A 465 9.00 15.05 -11.22
N ALA A 466 9.29 14.19 -12.20
CA ALA A 466 8.28 13.42 -12.95
C ALA A 466 7.82 12.19 -12.14
N ALA A 467 7.25 12.46 -10.97
CA ALA A 467 6.81 11.47 -9.99
C ALA A 467 5.66 10.57 -10.49
N HIS A 468 5.44 9.44 -9.80
CA HIS A 468 4.26 8.59 -9.96
C HIS A 468 2.95 9.41 -10.03
N SER A 469 2.03 8.98 -10.89
CA SER A 469 0.70 9.58 -11.09
C SER A 469 0.67 11.00 -11.67
N LEU A 470 1.81 11.67 -11.89
CA LEU A 470 1.82 13.07 -12.36
C LEU A 470 1.33 13.24 -13.80
N ASP A 471 1.26 12.15 -14.56
CA ASP A 471 0.71 12.10 -15.92
C ASP A 471 -0.83 12.05 -15.95
N VAL A 472 -1.50 11.63 -14.86
CA VAL A 472 -2.97 11.51 -14.78
C VAL A 472 -3.67 12.85 -15.07
N PRO A 473 -3.32 13.98 -14.42
CA PRO A 473 -3.96 15.26 -14.72
C PRO A 473 -3.81 15.66 -16.19
N PHE A 474 -2.72 15.28 -16.86
CA PHE A 474 -2.50 15.63 -18.26
C PHE A 474 -3.41 14.85 -19.20
N PHE A 475 -3.64 13.55 -18.93
CA PHE A 475 -4.60 12.75 -19.68
C PHE A 475 -6.06 13.15 -19.45
N LEU A 476 -6.38 13.65 -18.25
CA LEU A 476 -7.73 14.07 -17.87
C LEU A 476 -8.03 15.55 -18.14
N GLY A 477 -6.99 16.35 -18.42
CA GLY A 477 -7.11 17.81 -18.59
C GLY A 477 -7.27 18.58 -17.29
N ALA A 478 -6.89 18.00 -16.16
CA ALA A 478 -7.01 18.62 -14.85
C ALA A 478 -5.86 19.61 -14.57
N GLU A 479 -6.20 20.70 -13.88
CA GLU A 479 -5.22 21.71 -13.46
C GLU A 479 -4.73 21.51 -12.02
N THR A 480 -5.10 20.39 -11.39
CA THR A 480 -4.68 19.98 -10.04
C THR A 480 -3.99 18.62 -10.11
N PHE A 481 -3.00 18.40 -9.24
CA PHE A 481 -2.29 17.13 -9.09
C PHE A 481 -2.17 16.85 -7.60
N ASN A 482 -2.96 15.91 -7.07
CA ASN A 482 -3.08 15.65 -5.65
C ASN A 482 -3.35 16.95 -4.87
N VAL A 483 -4.53 17.09 -4.28
CA VAL A 483 -4.95 18.37 -3.64
C VAL A 483 -3.89 18.93 -2.67
N MET A 484 -3.04 18.09 -2.07
CA MET A 484 -1.94 18.53 -1.21
C MET A 484 -0.65 18.94 -1.93
N MET A 485 -0.34 18.37 -3.09
CA MET A 485 0.94 18.58 -3.82
C MET A 485 0.82 19.53 -5.01
N THR A 486 -0.40 19.91 -5.38
CA THR A 486 -0.66 20.77 -6.54
C THR A 486 0.20 22.03 -6.52
N ASP A 487 0.24 22.76 -5.39
CA ASP A 487 0.99 24.02 -5.27
C ASP A 487 2.52 23.84 -5.29
N TRP A 488 3.03 22.61 -5.18
CA TRP A 488 4.47 22.31 -5.24
C TRP A 488 4.95 22.09 -6.68
N VAL A 489 4.04 21.67 -7.56
CA VAL A 489 4.35 21.18 -8.90
C VAL A 489 3.76 22.09 -9.98
N PHE A 490 2.51 22.53 -9.77
CA PHE A 490 1.75 23.32 -10.73
C PHE A 490 1.83 24.80 -10.37
N THR A 491 2.47 25.58 -11.24
CA THR A 491 2.66 27.02 -11.07
C THR A 491 2.05 27.78 -12.24
N GLU A 492 1.85 29.09 -12.09
CA GLU A 492 1.47 29.97 -13.20
C GLU A 492 2.57 30.07 -14.27
N GLU A 493 3.83 29.90 -13.88
CA GLU A 493 4.99 29.98 -14.76
C GLU A 493 5.03 28.79 -15.72
N ASN A 494 4.82 27.58 -15.21
CA ASN A 494 4.79 26.37 -16.03
C ASN A 494 3.44 26.06 -16.68
N ARG A 495 2.40 26.87 -16.39
CA ARG A 495 1.03 26.64 -16.86
C ARG A 495 0.90 26.57 -18.39
N PRO A 496 1.51 27.47 -19.19
CA PRO A 496 1.33 27.45 -20.64
C PRO A 496 1.82 26.14 -21.29
N GLY A 497 3.07 25.73 -21.04
CA GLY A 497 3.61 24.49 -21.60
C GLY A 497 2.92 23.24 -21.06
N ARG A 498 2.55 23.24 -19.77
CA ARG A 498 1.75 22.17 -19.16
C ARG A 498 0.39 21.99 -19.84
N LEU A 499 -0.33 23.08 -20.12
CA LEU A 499 -1.62 22.99 -20.80
C LEU A 499 -1.48 22.57 -22.26
N GLU A 500 -0.45 23.03 -22.97
CA GLU A 500 -0.18 22.57 -24.34
C GLU A 500 0.12 21.06 -24.37
N LEU A 501 0.90 20.55 -23.41
CA LEU A 501 1.17 19.12 -23.27
C LEU A 501 -0.10 18.33 -22.92
N SER A 502 -0.90 18.82 -21.98
CA SER A 502 -2.17 18.19 -21.60
C SER A 502 -3.15 18.14 -22.77
N ASP A 503 -3.31 19.23 -23.53
CA ASP A 503 -4.18 19.25 -24.71
C ASP A 503 -3.70 18.23 -25.79
N ALA A 504 -2.38 18.06 -25.96
CA ALA A 504 -1.83 17.03 -26.84
C ALA A 504 -2.12 15.60 -26.34
N MET A 505 -1.90 15.32 -25.06
CA MET A 505 -2.20 14.02 -24.44
C MET A 505 -3.70 13.68 -24.49
N MET A 506 -4.57 14.66 -24.19
CA MET A 506 -6.02 14.51 -24.36
C MET A 506 -6.43 14.25 -25.81
N THR A 507 -5.72 14.85 -26.78
CA THR A 507 -5.98 14.61 -28.21
C THR A 507 -5.67 13.15 -28.59
N TYR A 508 -4.51 12.63 -28.15
CA TYR A 508 -4.18 11.21 -28.34
C TYR A 508 -5.21 10.30 -27.65
N THR A 509 -5.58 10.59 -26.40
CA THR A 509 -6.58 9.81 -25.65
C THR A 509 -7.93 9.81 -26.31
N ALA A 510 -8.42 10.97 -26.76
CA ALA A 510 -9.72 11.07 -27.42
C ALA A 510 -9.77 10.26 -28.72
N GLN A 511 -8.71 10.33 -29.51
CA GLN A 511 -8.60 9.63 -30.77
C GLN A 511 -8.42 8.11 -30.57
N PHE A 512 -7.63 7.72 -29.57
CA PHE A 512 -7.45 6.33 -29.17
C PHE A 512 -8.77 5.74 -28.67
N ALA A 513 -9.47 6.40 -27.75
CA ALA A 513 -10.77 5.96 -27.25
C ALA A 513 -11.78 5.71 -28.38
N ARG A 514 -11.75 6.53 -29.44
CA ARG A 514 -12.63 6.39 -30.61
C ARG A 514 -12.24 5.26 -31.54
N THR A 515 -10.95 5.07 -31.79
CA THR A 515 -10.48 4.30 -32.96
C THR A 515 -9.55 3.15 -32.62
N GLY A 516 -8.84 3.21 -31.50
CA GLY A 516 -7.80 2.25 -31.11
C GLY A 516 -6.42 2.65 -31.64
N ASN A 517 -6.33 3.78 -32.33
CA ASN A 517 -5.09 4.40 -32.77
C ASN A 517 -5.05 5.82 -32.19
N PRO A 518 -3.96 6.25 -31.53
CA PRO A 518 -3.90 7.57 -30.91
C PRO A 518 -3.71 8.70 -31.96
N ASN A 519 -3.28 8.38 -33.18
CA ASN A 519 -2.90 9.37 -34.18
C ASN A 519 -4.12 10.01 -34.87
N VAL A 520 -4.20 11.34 -34.83
CA VAL A 520 -5.21 12.12 -35.55
C VAL A 520 -4.73 12.43 -36.97
N PRO A 521 -5.45 12.01 -38.03
CA PRO A 521 -5.04 12.29 -39.41
C PRO A 521 -4.91 13.79 -39.70
N GLY A 522 -3.74 14.19 -40.19
CA GLY A 522 -3.44 15.59 -40.54
C GLY A 522 -3.17 16.51 -39.34
N SER A 523 -3.03 15.96 -38.13
CA SER A 523 -2.50 16.68 -36.97
C SER A 523 -1.00 16.94 -37.12
N ASP A 524 -0.52 18.03 -36.52
CA ASP A 524 0.90 18.37 -36.42
C ASP A 524 1.59 17.66 -35.23
N LEU A 525 0.83 16.92 -34.41
CA LEU A 525 1.38 16.11 -33.32
C LEU A 525 2.32 15.02 -33.87
N PRO A 526 3.41 14.70 -33.15
CA PRO A 526 4.28 13.58 -33.51
C PRO A 526 3.50 12.29 -33.74
N GLN A 527 3.92 11.48 -34.70
CA GLN A 527 3.30 10.17 -34.89
C GLN A 527 3.70 9.26 -33.72
N TRP A 528 2.70 8.74 -33.01
CA TRP A 528 2.86 7.72 -32.00
C TRP A 528 2.78 6.37 -32.70
N GLU A 529 3.93 5.86 -33.11
CA GLU A 529 4.04 4.55 -33.75
C GLU A 529 3.76 3.44 -32.74
N PRO A 530 3.11 2.33 -33.17
CA PRO A 530 2.94 1.16 -32.31
C PRO A 530 4.30 0.53 -31.97
N TRP A 531 4.39 -0.12 -30.82
CA TRP A 531 5.56 -0.84 -30.36
C TRP A 531 5.97 -1.92 -31.38
N SER A 532 7.25 -1.94 -31.74
CA SER A 532 7.85 -3.03 -32.50
C SER A 532 8.83 -3.82 -31.62
N ASN A 533 8.84 -5.14 -31.76
CA ASN A 533 9.86 -5.98 -31.13
C ASN A 533 11.22 -5.95 -31.89
N ASP A 534 11.27 -5.31 -33.06
CA ASP A 534 12.52 -5.17 -33.81
C ASP A 534 13.46 -4.14 -33.14
N GLU A 535 14.76 -4.40 -33.25
CA GLU A 535 15.80 -3.53 -32.69
C GLU A 535 15.91 -2.22 -33.50
N GLY A 536 15.97 -1.08 -32.79
CA GLY A 536 16.18 0.24 -33.39
C GLY A 536 14.93 0.88 -34.02
N GLU A 537 13.79 0.19 -34.03
CA GLU A 537 12.50 0.77 -34.39
C GLU A 537 11.95 1.66 -33.25
N PRO A 538 11.04 2.61 -33.55
CA PRO A 538 10.33 3.37 -32.53
C PRO A 538 9.72 2.48 -31.44
N LYS A 539 9.96 2.85 -30.18
CA LYS A 539 9.47 2.10 -29.01
C LYS A 539 8.40 2.87 -28.27
N LEU A 540 8.62 4.16 -28.04
CA LEU A 540 7.73 4.96 -27.19
C LEU A 540 7.69 6.43 -27.58
N ILE A 541 6.58 7.10 -27.25
CA ILE A 541 6.48 8.56 -27.25
C ILE A 541 6.95 9.11 -25.89
N LEU A 542 7.60 10.26 -25.91
CA LEU A 542 8.06 10.98 -24.73
C LEU A 542 7.22 12.23 -24.57
N PHE A 543 6.55 12.36 -23.42
CA PHE A 543 5.74 13.53 -23.08
C PHE A 543 6.53 14.47 -22.17
N ASP A 544 7.06 15.56 -22.72
CA ASP A 544 7.74 16.63 -21.98
C ASP A 544 7.16 18.01 -22.38
N ALA A 545 7.50 19.03 -21.61
CA ALA A 545 7.25 20.44 -21.95
C ALA A 545 8.24 21.34 -21.21
N ASP A 546 8.57 22.47 -21.83
CA ASP A 546 9.15 23.59 -21.11
C ASP A 546 8.04 24.45 -20.46
N GLU A 547 8.39 25.61 -19.93
CA GLU A 547 7.41 26.53 -19.32
C GLU A 547 6.33 27.00 -20.31
N ASN A 548 6.62 27.02 -21.61
CA ASN A 548 5.83 27.67 -22.64
C ASN A 548 5.22 26.69 -23.65
N HIS A 549 5.91 25.59 -23.96
CA HIS A 549 5.56 24.70 -25.07
C HIS A 549 5.75 23.22 -24.74
N ALA A 550 4.88 22.39 -25.32
CA ALA A 550 5.06 20.94 -25.32
C ALA A 550 6.27 20.54 -26.17
N ASP A 551 7.06 19.60 -25.67
CA ASP A 551 8.20 18.98 -26.36
C ASP A 551 7.97 17.46 -26.41
N ILE A 552 7.19 17.04 -27.41
CA ILE A 552 6.81 15.65 -27.61
C ILE A 552 7.73 15.03 -28.65
N SER A 553 8.37 13.92 -28.31
CA SER A 553 9.32 13.24 -29.19
C SER A 553 9.14 11.73 -29.17
N VAL A 554 9.84 11.03 -30.06
CA VAL A 554 9.81 9.56 -30.16
C VAL A 554 11.18 9.02 -29.77
N SER A 555 11.18 7.93 -29.02
CA SER A 555 12.39 7.23 -28.57
C SER A 555 12.40 5.80 -29.09
N THR A 556 13.60 5.29 -29.39
CA THR A 556 13.87 3.89 -29.71
C THR A 556 14.42 3.13 -28.51
N MET A 557 14.47 3.76 -27.32
CA MET A 557 15.04 3.18 -26.12
C MET A 557 14.14 2.07 -25.59
N GLU A 558 14.72 0.90 -25.38
CA GLU A 558 14.10 -0.23 -24.71
C GLU A 558 14.93 -0.61 -23.49
N LEU A 559 14.27 -1.04 -22.43
CA LEU A 559 14.88 -1.54 -21.19
C LEU A 559 14.42 -2.97 -20.92
N THR A 560 15.31 -3.77 -20.33
CA THR A 560 15.02 -5.04 -19.68
C THR A 560 15.47 -4.97 -18.23
N LEU A 561 14.93 -5.82 -17.36
CA LEU A 561 15.35 -5.90 -15.96
C LEU A 561 16.85 -6.16 -15.85
N GLU A 562 17.38 -7.13 -16.62
CA GLU A 562 18.81 -7.42 -16.64
C GLU A 562 19.62 -6.22 -17.12
N GLY A 563 19.16 -5.54 -18.19
CA GLY A 563 19.85 -4.40 -18.76
C GLY A 563 19.94 -3.21 -17.81
N VAL A 564 18.92 -3.00 -16.97
CA VAL A 564 18.94 -1.97 -15.91
C VAL A 564 19.98 -2.33 -14.84
N MET A 565 20.03 -3.58 -14.40
CA MET A 565 21.00 -4.04 -13.40
C MET A 565 22.44 -4.00 -13.93
N GLU A 566 22.66 -4.39 -15.19
CA GLU A 566 23.95 -4.28 -15.87
C GLU A 566 24.40 -2.83 -16.00
N ALA A 567 23.48 -1.93 -16.38
CA ALA A 567 23.76 -0.50 -16.45
C ALA A 567 24.14 0.06 -15.06
N MET A 568 23.41 -0.33 -14.01
CA MET A 568 23.71 0.07 -12.63
C MET A 568 25.12 -0.35 -12.23
N LYS A 569 25.48 -1.63 -12.44
CA LYS A 569 26.81 -2.17 -12.12
C LYS A 569 27.93 -1.49 -12.93
N ALA A 570 27.65 -1.06 -14.16
CA ALA A 570 28.64 -0.44 -15.03
C ALA A 570 28.83 1.06 -14.79
N GLN A 571 27.79 1.78 -14.37
CA GLN A 571 27.77 3.25 -14.34
C GLN A 571 27.86 3.83 -12.92
N VAL A 572 27.43 3.10 -11.90
CA VAL A 572 27.43 3.57 -10.51
C VAL A 572 28.77 3.27 -9.84
N PRO A 573 29.41 4.22 -9.14
CA PRO A 573 30.61 3.94 -8.35
C PRO A 573 30.38 2.84 -7.32
N GLU A 574 31.35 1.94 -7.12
CA GLU A 574 31.22 0.73 -6.28
C GLU A 574 30.64 1.00 -4.87
N SER A 575 31.07 2.09 -4.22
CA SER A 575 30.57 2.48 -2.89
C SER A 575 29.08 2.83 -2.89
N LEU A 576 28.60 3.43 -3.97
CA LEU A 576 27.20 3.84 -4.13
C LEU A 576 26.34 2.68 -4.66
N TYR A 577 26.92 1.82 -5.52
CA TYR A 577 26.26 0.62 -6.05
C TYR A 577 25.82 -0.31 -4.93
N SER A 578 26.70 -0.59 -3.97
CA SER A 578 26.41 -1.51 -2.86
C SER A 578 25.27 -1.01 -1.97
N GLU A 579 25.22 0.29 -1.67
CA GLU A 579 24.15 0.88 -0.86
C GLU A 579 22.84 0.98 -1.65
N THR A 580 22.90 1.31 -2.94
CA THR A 580 21.75 1.32 -3.85
C THR A 580 21.12 -0.07 -3.93
N LEU A 581 21.92 -1.09 -4.24
CA LEU A 581 21.43 -2.47 -4.37
C LEU A 581 20.81 -2.97 -3.05
N ARG A 582 21.44 -2.65 -1.91
CA ARG A 582 20.89 -3.00 -0.59
C ARG A 582 19.50 -2.39 -0.40
N TYR A 583 19.33 -1.11 -0.76
CA TYR A 583 18.03 -0.46 -0.66
C TYR A 583 17.01 -1.13 -1.58
N LEU A 584 17.35 -1.34 -2.86
CA LEU A 584 16.45 -1.97 -3.84
C LEU A 584 15.98 -3.37 -3.42
N LEU A 585 16.84 -4.16 -2.78
CA LEU A 585 16.48 -5.50 -2.27
C LEU A 585 15.59 -5.44 -1.03
N SER A 586 15.68 -4.36 -0.22
CA SER A 586 14.85 -4.18 0.97
C SER A 586 13.52 -3.46 0.69
N PHE A 587 13.46 -2.69 -0.39
CA PHE A 587 12.28 -1.92 -0.75
C PHE A 587 11.28 -2.82 -1.46
N VAL A 588 10.12 -3.05 -0.81
CA VAL A 588 9.09 -3.99 -1.27
C VAL A 588 8.71 -3.76 -2.74
N MET A 589 8.62 -2.51 -3.19
CA MET A 589 8.26 -2.18 -4.58
C MET A 589 9.29 -2.64 -5.62
N THR A 590 10.55 -2.87 -5.26
CA THR A 590 11.60 -3.31 -6.19
C THR A 590 12.05 -4.74 -5.93
N SER A 591 11.91 -5.24 -4.70
CA SER A 591 12.36 -6.58 -4.33
C SER A 591 11.69 -7.67 -5.16
N TYR A 592 10.39 -7.55 -5.45
CA TYR A 592 9.68 -8.54 -6.28
C TYR A 592 10.15 -8.53 -7.74
N MET A 593 10.58 -7.38 -8.27
CA MET A 593 11.07 -7.27 -9.66
C MET A 593 12.41 -7.97 -9.84
N LEU A 594 13.17 -8.10 -8.74
CA LEU A 594 14.50 -8.68 -8.69
C LEU A 594 14.49 -10.16 -8.27
N GLU A 595 13.33 -10.68 -7.88
CA GLU A 595 13.19 -12.06 -7.42
C GLU A 595 13.54 -13.05 -8.54
N GLY A 596 14.39 -14.03 -8.23
CA GLY A 596 14.85 -15.04 -9.19
C GLY A 596 15.95 -14.59 -10.16
N MET A 597 16.39 -13.32 -10.11
CA MET A 597 17.57 -12.86 -10.86
C MET A 597 18.87 -13.34 -10.19
N ASP A 598 19.85 -13.77 -10.99
CA ASP A 598 21.20 -14.13 -10.51
C ASP A 598 22.01 -12.84 -10.23
N ILE A 599 21.68 -12.19 -9.12
CA ILE A 599 22.34 -10.96 -8.69
C ILE A 599 23.53 -11.34 -7.83
N GLU A 600 24.75 -11.18 -8.37
CA GLU A 600 25.95 -11.32 -7.57
C GLU A 600 25.90 -10.32 -6.40
N PRO A 601 25.92 -10.80 -5.14
CA PRO A 601 26.00 -9.92 -4.01
C PRO A 601 27.32 -9.12 -4.13
N PRO A 602 27.34 -7.79 -3.86
CA PRO A 602 28.55 -6.97 -3.94
C PRO A 602 29.75 -7.66 -3.30
N ALA A 603 30.97 -7.41 -3.79
CA ALA A 603 32.20 -8.09 -3.32
C ALA A 603 32.51 -7.90 -1.83
N THR A 604 31.73 -7.06 -1.14
CA THR A 604 31.77 -6.81 0.31
C THR A 604 30.58 -7.40 1.08
N LEU A 605 29.64 -8.05 0.39
CA LEU A 605 28.69 -8.96 1.02
C LEU A 605 29.38 -10.31 1.23
N PRO A 606 29.19 -10.93 2.40
CA PRO A 606 29.87 -12.17 2.74
C PRO A 606 29.45 -13.28 1.77
N THR A 607 30.36 -13.72 0.89
CA THR A 607 30.23 -14.99 0.21
C THR A 607 30.43 -16.10 1.23
N ILE A 608 29.37 -16.84 1.55
CA ILE A 608 29.51 -18.14 2.21
C ILE A 608 30.05 -19.10 1.13
N GLU A 609 31.37 -19.31 1.09
CA GLU A 609 31.89 -20.45 0.35
C GLU A 609 31.33 -21.72 0.99
N PRO A 610 30.84 -22.69 0.20
CA PRO A 610 30.44 -23.98 0.75
C PRO A 610 31.69 -24.62 1.36
N THR A 611 31.72 -24.71 2.69
CA THR A 611 32.76 -25.45 3.41
C THR A 611 32.75 -26.90 2.92
N PRO A 612 33.93 -27.52 2.75
CA PRO A 612 34.01 -28.93 2.38
C PRO A 612 33.29 -29.75 3.46
N GLU A 613 32.42 -30.68 3.02
CA GLU A 613 31.63 -31.56 3.90
C GLU A 613 32.39 -31.90 5.19
N PRO A 614 31.91 -31.45 6.37
CA PRO A 614 32.48 -31.90 7.61
C PRO A 614 32.21 -33.39 7.73
N THR A 615 33.26 -34.17 7.96
CA THR A 615 33.14 -35.58 8.28
C THR A 615 32.16 -35.75 9.45
N LYS A 616 31.04 -36.42 9.16
CA LYS A 616 29.96 -36.79 10.08
C LYS A 616 30.48 -37.17 11.48
N PRO A 617 30.05 -36.48 12.56
CA PRO A 617 30.36 -36.92 13.93
C PRO A 617 29.62 -38.24 14.26
N PRO A 618 30.14 -39.05 15.20
CA PRO A 618 29.52 -40.32 15.55
C PRO A 618 28.16 -40.11 16.20
N GLN A 619 27.18 -40.92 15.80
CA GLN A 619 25.90 -41.03 16.49
C GLN A 619 26.12 -41.61 17.89
N SER A 620 26.21 -40.76 18.92
CA SER A 620 26.05 -41.15 20.32
C SER A 620 25.24 -40.10 21.07
N SER A 621 24.21 -40.56 21.77
CA SER A 621 23.29 -39.78 22.61
C SER A 621 23.93 -39.36 23.96
N GLU A 622 25.20 -38.97 23.97
CA GLU A 622 25.88 -38.49 25.18
C GLU A 622 26.20 -37.00 25.02
N MET A 623 25.79 -36.21 26.03
CA MET A 623 26.00 -34.77 26.10
C MET A 623 27.50 -34.42 26.20
N PRO A 624 27.97 -33.32 25.58
CA PRO A 624 29.37 -32.91 25.62
C PRO A 624 29.86 -32.54 27.04
N GLU A 625 31.09 -32.91 27.40
CA GLU A 625 31.67 -32.63 28.72
C GLU A 625 31.97 -31.12 28.91
N ILE A 626 31.85 -30.63 30.15
CA ILE A 626 32.32 -29.27 30.52
C ILE A 626 33.81 -29.15 30.17
N GLY A 627 34.18 -28.11 29.43
CA GLY A 627 35.50 -27.92 28.84
C GLY A 627 35.62 -28.34 27.36
N THR A 628 34.53 -28.80 26.74
CA THR A 628 34.48 -29.02 25.28
C THR A 628 34.51 -27.68 24.56
N THR A 629 35.39 -27.56 23.57
CA THR A 629 35.58 -26.34 22.78
C THR A 629 35.53 -26.68 21.29
N TRP A 630 34.71 -25.95 20.54
CA TRP A 630 34.61 -26.02 19.09
C TRP A 630 35.20 -24.75 18.48
N THR A 631 36.11 -24.91 17.52
CA THR A 631 36.75 -23.79 16.84
C THR A 631 36.40 -23.85 15.36
N HIS A 632 35.97 -22.72 14.82
CA HIS A 632 35.65 -22.58 13.42
C HIS A 632 36.37 -21.33 12.88
N ASN A 633 36.58 -21.28 11.57
CA ASN A 633 37.22 -20.13 10.91
C ASN A 633 36.20 -19.52 9.96
N VAL A 634 35.89 -18.23 10.12
CA VAL A 634 35.16 -17.45 9.12
C VAL A 634 36.15 -16.48 8.49
N ASN A 635 36.28 -16.51 7.16
CA ASN A 635 37.02 -15.48 6.45
C ASN A 635 36.10 -14.28 6.23
N TYR A 636 36.51 -13.11 6.72
CA TYR A 636 35.81 -11.84 6.50
C TYR A 636 36.77 -10.88 5.79
N GLY A 637 36.68 -10.80 4.46
CA GLY A 637 37.66 -10.05 3.66
C GLY A 637 39.09 -10.58 3.86
N ASP A 638 40.05 -9.68 4.13
CA ASP A 638 41.47 -10.01 4.37
C ASP A 638 41.75 -10.48 5.82
N GLU A 639 40.75 -10.50 6.69
CA GLU A 639 40.89 -10.93 8.09
C GLU A 639 40.26 -12.31 8.31
N ASN A 640 41.03 -13.18 8.96
CA ASN A 640 40.65 -14.54 9.29
C ASN A 640 40.12 -14.53 10.72
N THR A 641 38.80 -14.52 10.90
CA THR A 641 38.20 -14.47 12.24
C THR A 641 37.95 -15.89 12.72
N VAL A 642 38.65 -16.27 13.79
CA VAL A 642 38.45 -17.54 14.48
C VAL A 642 37.35 -17.35 15.51
N TRP A 643 36.37 -18.23 15.50
CA TRP A 643 35.26 -18.26 16.45
C TRP A 643 35.38 -19.55 17.25
N THR A 644 35.28 -19.40 18.58
CA THR A 644 35.45 -20.52 19.50
C THR A 644 34.27 -20.56 20.44
N VAL A 645 33.58 -21.70 20.52
CA VAL A 645 32.49 -21.94 21.47
C VAL A 645 32.97 -22.95 22.49
N SER A 646 32.96 -22.59 23.76
CA SER A 646 33.40 -23.47 24.86
C SER A 646 32.29 -23.63 25.89
N ILE A 647 32.09 -24.86 26.38
CA ILE A 647 31.25 -25.11 27.56
C ILE A 647 32.08 -24.82 28.79
N THR A 648 31.78 -23.73 29.48
CA THR A 648 32.62 -23.20 30.57
C THR A 648 32.09 -23.52 31.97
N GLY A 649 30.82 -23.92 32.08
CA GLY A 649 30.24 -24.37 33.35
C GLY A 649 28.89 -25.06 33.18
N GLY A 650 28.36 -25.56 34.29
CA GLY A 650 26.98 -26.00 34.37
C GLY A 650 26.53 -26.21 35.82
N GLU A 651 25.28 -25.89 36.10
CA GLU A 651 24.66 -26.03 37.42
C GLU A 651 23.22 -26.54 37.27
N ALA A 652 22.80 -27.45 38.17
CA ALA A 652 21.45 -27.99 38.14
C ALA A 652 20.49 -27.05 38.89
N ILE A 653 19.54 -26.46 38.17
CA ILE A 653 18.50 -25.60 38.76
C ILE A 653 17.17 -26.34 38.60
N ASP A 654 16.50 -26.60 39.73
CA ASP A 654 15.21 -27.31 39.80
C ASP A 654 15.14 -28.66 39.05
N GLY A 655 16.25 -29.40 39.04
CA GLY A 655 16.34 -30.73 38.44
C GLY A 655 16.55 -30.73 36.93
N VAL A 656 16.84 -29.57 36.35
CA VAL A 656 17.29 -29.40 34.96
C VAL A 656 18.77 -29.04 35.00
N ASP A 657 19.60 -29.79 34.28
CA ASP A 657 21.03 -29.51 34.15
C ASP A 657 21.24 -28.31 33.19
N CYS A 658 21.60 -27.14 33.72
CA CYS A 658 21.87 -25.94 32.94
C CYS A 658 23.37 -25.83 32.63
N TYR A 659 23.74 -25.49 31.39
CA TYR A 659 25.14 -25.24 31.00
C TYR A 659 25.37 -23.78 30.66
N ILE A 660 26.55 -23.28 31.04
CA ILE A 660 27.06 -21.97 30.64
C ILE A 660 28.00 -22.20 29.47
N THR A 661 27.70 -21.56 28.33
CA THR A 661 28.58 -21.56 27.16
C THR A 661 29.15 -20.17 26.95
N GLU A 662 30.46 -20.07 26.73
CA GLU A 662 31.12 -18.84 26.28
C GLU A 662 31.50 -19.01 24.81
N ALA A 663 31.06 -18.06 23.98
CA ALA A 663 31.52 -17.91 22.62
C ALA A 663 32.46 -16.70 22.54
N SER A 664 33.66 -16.89 22.00
CA SER A 664 34.64 -15.82 21.80
C SER A 664 34.99 -15.65 20.32
N PHE A 665 35.18 -14.39 19.93
CA PHE A 665 35.63 -13.97 18.60
C PHE A 665 37.05 -13.43 18.72
N ASP A 666 37.91 -13.76 17.76
CA ASP A 666 39.22 -13.11 17.63
C ASP A 666 39.06 -11.75 16.92
N ALA A 667 38.34 -10.83 17.57
CA ALA A 667 38.13 -9.43 17.19
C ALA A 667 38.25 -8.54 18.47
N PRO A 668 38.58 -7.24 18.39
CA PRO A 668 39.02 -6.46 19.55
C PRO A 668 38.01 -6.44 20.73
N PRO A 669 38.49 -6.27 21.97
CA PRO A 669 37.95 -6.86 23.21
C PRO A 669 36.64 -6.28 23.77
N GLU A 670 35.83 -5.55 23.00
CA GLU A 670 34.63 -4.85 23.51
C GLU A 670 33.31 -5.57 23.19
N ARG A 671 33.31 -6.86 22.89
CA ARG A 671 32.09 -7.59 22.48
C ARG A 671 32.02 -8.98 23.13
N LEU A 672 31.04 -9.17 24.02
CA LEU A 672 30.78 -10.42 24.73
C LEU A 672 29.34 -10.88 24.42
N LEU A 673 29.19 -12.15 24.04
CA LEU A 673 27.90 -12.84 23.94
C LEU A 673 27.63 -13.60 25.24
N TYR A 674 26.38 -13.61 25.69
CA TYR A 674 25.90 -14.49 26.77
C TYR A 674 24.68 -15.28 26.30
N THR A 675 24.57 -16.52 26.76
CA THR A 675 23.43 -17.41 26.52
C THR A 675 22.85 -17.85 27.85
N GLU A 676 21.53 -17.97 27.94
CA GLU A 676 20.85 -18.47 29.14
C GLU A 676 19.75 -19.47 28.71
N MET A 677 19.58 -20.57 29.45
CA MET A 677 18.50 -21.53 29.20
C MET A 677 17.28 -21.19 30.05
N VAL A 678 16.09 -21.23 29.44
CA VAL A 678 14.82 -21.19 30.15
C VAL A 678 14.02 -22.45 29.79
N GLY A 679 14.11 -23.48 30.63
CA GLY A 679 13.42 -24.77 30.41
C GLY A 679 14.22 -25.76 29.55
N SER A 680 13.54 -26.56 28.71
CA SER A 680 14.17 -27.52 27.79
C SER A 680 14.74 -26.88 26.52
N ASP A 681 14.53 -25.57 26.36
CA ASP A 681 14.94 -24.81 25.18
C ASP A 681 16.08 -23.86 25.53
N LEU A 682 17.15 -23.93 24.74
CA LEU A 682 18.28 -23.01 24.82
C LEU A 682 17.91 -21.71 24.08
N ALA A 683 17.97 -20.57 24.77
CA ALA A 683 17.76 -19.25 24.16
C ALA A 683 19.10 -18.60 23.83
N LEU A 684 19.28 -18.18 22.58
CA LEU A 684 20.50 -17.52 22.11
C LEU A 684 20.24 -16.02 21.99
N THR A 685 20.82 -15.22 22.88
CA THR A 685 20.68 -13.75 22.84
C THR A 685 21.94 -13.14 22.22
N ILE A 686 21.78 -12.40 21.12
CA ILE A 686 22.91 -11.74 20.44
C ILE A 686 22.89 -10.25 20.82
N THR A 687 23.91 -9.79 21.55
CA THR A 687 24.08 -8.37 21.90
C THR A 687 25.21 -7.74 21.08
N GLY A 688 24.88 -6.77 20.23
CA GLY A 688 25.81 -5.99 19.40
C GLY A 688 25.08 -5.01 18.49
N GLU A 689 25.78 -3.98 17.96
CA GLU A 689 25.18 -3.03 17.00
C GLU A 689 24.55 -3.77 15.82
N SER A 690 23.29 -3.51 15.49
CA SER A 690 22.49 -4.27 14.52
C SER A 690 22.91 -4.11 13.05
N SER A 691 23.95 -3.33 12.77
CA SER A 691 24.37 -2.97 11.41
C SER A 691 25.19 -4.05 10.67
N TRP A 692 25.53 -5.18 11.31
CA TRP A 692 26.41 -6.21 10.73
C TRP A 692 25.80 -7.61 10.53
N ILE A 693 24.64 -7.95 11.12
CA ILE A 693 23.99 -9.26 10.90
C ILE A 693 22.78 -9.08 9.97
N ASN A 694 22.84 -9.67 8.77
CA ASN A 694 21.68 -9.74 7.87
C ASN A 694 20.82 -10.99 8.13
N ARG A 695 19.60 -11.03 7.57
CA ARG A 695 18.63 -12.14 7.70
C ARG A 695 19.20 -13.50 7.28
N GLU A 696 20.06 -13.52 6.26
CA GLU A 696 20.69 -14.76 5.73
C GLU A 696 21.78 -15.31 6.65
N ALA A 697 22.62 -14.46 7.25
CA ALA A 697 23.59 -14.86 8.28
C ALA A 697 22.87 -15.38 9.54
N LEU A 698 21.75 -14.75 9.90
CA LEU A 698 20.89 -15.16 11.01
C LEU A 698 20.21 -16.51 10.73
N GLN A 699 19.78 -16.74 9.49
CA GLN A 699 19.20 -18.01 9.05
C GLN A 699 20.25 -19.13 8.92
N ALA A 700 21.48 -18.80 8.49
CA ALA A 700 22.60 -19.74 8.48
C ALA A 700 23.01 -20.16 9.91
N ILE A 701 23.09 -19.21 10.85
CA ILE A 701 23.30 -19.49 12.29
C ILE A 701 22.19 -20.41 12.82
N LYS A 702 20.92 -20.13 12.47
CA LYS A 702 19.77 -20.94 12.86
C LYS A 702 19.84 -22.37 12.32
N ASN A 703 20.23 -22.55 11.05
CA ASN A 703 20.32 -23.86 10.40
C ASN A 703 21.50 -24.71 10.95
N GLU A 704 22.64 -24.09 11.28
CA GLU A 704 23.85 -24.77 11.77
C GLU A 704 23.73 -25.20 13.25
N VAL A 705 23.07 -24.39 14.08
CA VAL A 705 22.80 -24.72 15.49
C VAL A 705 21.75 -25.82 15.61
N SER A 706 20.70 -25.75 14.78
CA SER A 706 19.63 -26.76 14.72
C SER A 706 20.11 -28.14 14.23
N THR A 707 21.23 -28.20 13.51
CA THR A 707 21.83 -29.48 13.08
C THR A 707 22.62 -30.19 14.18
N HIS A 708 22.96 -29.49 15.29
CA HIS A 708 23.73 -30.05 16.40
C HIS A 708 22.92 -30.22 17.70
N LEU A 709 21.83 -29.48 17.89
CA LEU A 709 20.95 -29.54 19.06
C LEU A 709 19.49 -29.58 18.59
N SER A 710 18.78 -30.69 18.83
CA SER A 710 17.50 -31.00 18.19
C SER A 710 16.26 -30.29 18.77
N SER A 711 16.43 -29.35 19.70
CA SER A 711 15.34 -28.57 20.31
C SER A 711 15.83 -27.19 20.73
N MET A 712 15.61 -26.18 19.90
CA MET A 712 15.80 -24.76 20.23
C MET A 712 14.74 -23.90 19.57
N SER A 713 14.23 -22.91 20.32
CA SER A 713 13.47 -21.76 19.82
C SER A 713 14.35 -20.50 19.93
N LEU A 714 14.45 -19.70 18.87
CA LEU A 714 15.22 -18.46 18.86
C LEU A 714 14.28 -17.25 19.02
N SER A 715 14.46 -16.45 20.07
CA SER A 715 13.95 -15.08 20.13
C SER A 715 15.09 -14.08 19.90
N ILE A 716 14.80 -12.99 19.18
CA ILE A 716 15.77 -11.93 18.88
C ILE A 716 15.26 -10.68 19.57
N ASP A 717 16.02 -10.17 20.52
CA ASP A 717 15.77 -8.86 21.14
C ASP A 717 16.82 -7.87 20.60
N THR A 718 16.39 -6.80 19.93
CA THR A 718 17.28 -5.79 19.34
C THR A 718 17.33 -4.53 20.20
N THR A 719 17.70 -4.68 21.47
CA THR A 719 18.00 -3.54 22.33
C THR A 719 19.46 -3.14 22.18
N THR A 720 19.73 -1.99 21.58
CA THR A 720 21.08 -1.38 21.55
C THR A 720 21.27 -0.56 22.83
N THR A 721 22.17 -0.98 23.72
CA THR A 721 22.64 -0.18 24.86
C THR A 721 24.01 0.41 24.52
N PHE A 722 24.10 1.72 24.34
CA PHE A 722 25.38 2.42 24.25
C PHE A 722 25.88 2.79 25.65
N ALA A 723 27.14 2.43 25.94
CA ALA A 723 27.92 3.05 26.99
C ALA A 723 28.89 4.07 26.37
N TYR A 724 28.86 5.32 26.83
CA TYR A 724 30.00 6.23 26.74
C TYR A 724 30.14 7.07 28.01
N ASP A 725 31.40 7.27 28.40
CA ASP A 725 31.91 7.95 29.58
C ASP A 725 32.07 9.46 29.31
N GLY A 726 31.70 10.33 30.27
CA GLY A 726 32.08 11.74 30.20
C GLY A 726 31.17 12.82 30.79
N ALA A 727 30.78 12.72 32.07
CA ALA A 727 30.57 13.81 33.04
C ALA A 727 29.65 15.01 32.68
N TYR A 728 28.46 15.09 33.29
CA TYR A 728 28.07 15.98 34.40
C TYR A 728 26.52 16.01 34.52
N GLY A 729 25.95 15.49 35.61
CA GLY A 729 24.51 15.68 35.93
C GLY A 729 24.15 15.16 37.33
N MET A 730 23.40 15.91 38.13
CA MET A 730 23.14 15.58 39.55
C MET A 730 22.08 14.47 39.70
N PRO A 731 22.23 13.50 40.64
CA PRO A 731 21.21 12.48 40.88
C PRO A 731 19.96 13.06 41.55
N LEU A 732 18.77 12.61 41.10
CA LEU A 732 17.50 12.88 41.77
C LEU A 732 17.53 12.30 43.19
N SER A 733 17.01 13.04 44.16
CA SER A 733 16.93 12.61 45.56
C SER A 733 15.48 12.63 46.08
N VAL A 734 15.11 11.64 46.89
CA VAL A 734 13.78 11.60 47.51
C VAL A 734 13.57 12.84 48.37
N GLY A 735 12.47 13.56 48.14
CA GLY A 735 12.15 14.86 48.74
C GLY A 735 12.58 16.07 47.89
N GLN A 736 13.19 15.87 46.73
CA GLN A 736 13.49 16.94 45.79
C GLN A 736 12.22 17.45 45.12
N THR A 737 12.08 18.78 45.05
CA THR A 737 10.90 19.44 44.47
C THR A 737 11.32 20.50 43.46
N TRP A 738 10.52 20.68 42.41
CA TRP A 738 10.68 21.78 41.46
C TRP A 738 9.32 22.21 40.89
N SER A 739 9.27 23.40 40.30
CA SER A 739 8.06 23.92 39.65
C SER A 739 8.36 24.24 38.19
N TYR A 740 7.41 23.98 37.30
CA TYR A 740 7.51 24.33 35.88
C TYR A 740 6.16 24.79 35.33
N GLN A 741 6.16 25.49 34.20
CA GLN A 741 4.94 25.94 33.54
C GLN A 741 4.68 25.13 32.27
N GLN A 742 3.44 24.69 32.08
CA GLN A 742 3.01 23.96 30.90
C GLN A 742 1.96 24.80 30.16
N GLU A 743 2.24 25.10 28.89
CA GLU A 743 1.28 25.72 27.98
C GLU A 743 0.39 24.63 27.37
N SER A 744 -0.92 24.84 27.44
CA SER A 744 -1.90 24.01 26.73
C SER A 744 -2.78 24.90 25.85
N VAL A 745 -3.18 24.38 24.70
CA VAL A 745 -4.07 25.06 23.75
C VAL A 745 -5.37 24.27 23.65
N PRO A 746 -6.42 24.61 24.41
CA PRO A 746 -7.73 24.02 24.22
C PRO A 746 -8.32 24.47 22.89
N SER A 747 -9.07 23.58 22.23
CA SER A 747 -9.60 23.76 20.87
C SER A 747 -10.44 25.04 20.67
N MET A 748 -10.99 25.64 21.74
CA MET A 748 -11.55 26.99 21.74
C MET A 748 -11.31 27.70 23.09
N GLY A 749 -10.17 28.40 23.25
CA GLY A 749 -9.92 29.26 24.42
C GLY A 749 -8.57 29.99 24.39
N PRO A 750 -8.36 31.02 25.23
CA PRO A 750 -7.05 31.66 25.36
C PRO A 750 -6.03 30.63 25.90
N LYS A 751 -4.77 30.77 25.47
CA LYS A 751 -3.65 29.95 25.97
C LYS A 751 -3.69 29.88 27.50
N MET A 752 -3.83 28.68 28.04
CA MET A 752 -3.77 28.48 29.48
C MET A 752 -2.36 28.04 29.86
N ILE A 753 -1.72 28.86 30.69
CA ILE A 753 -0.44 28.55 31.31
C ILE A 753 -0.76 27.98 32.69
N SER A 754 -0.47 26.69 32.88
CA SER A 754 -0.65 26.01 34.16
C SER A 754 0.71 25.85 34.85
N THR A 755 0.80 26.22 36.13
CA THR A 755 2.01 25.99 36.94
C THR A 755 1.87 24.65 37.65
N TRP A 756 2.85 23.77 37.44
CA TRP A 756 2.94 22.44 38.04
C TRP A 756 4.08 22.40 39.05
N ASN A 757 3.86 21.72 40.18
CA ASN A 757 4.90 21.36 41.14
C ASN A 757 5.17 19.86 41.03
N ALA A 758 6.43 19.46 40.96
CA ALA A 758 6.86 18.08 40.96
C ALA A 758 7.60 17.77 42.26
N GLU A 759 7.37 16.58 42.82
CA GLU A 759 8.08 16.05 43.98
C GLU A 759 8.50 14.60 43.75
N VAL A 760 9.76 14.27 44.04
CA VAL A 760 10.23 12.88 44.09
C VAL A 760 9.81 12.29 45.44
N VAL A 761 8.79 11.43 45.45
CA VAL A 761 8.18 10.93 46.69
C VAL A 761 8.75 9.59 47.16
N GLY A 762 9.46 8.87 46.30
CA GLY A 762 10.09 7.59 46.65
C GLY A 762 10.71 6.88 45.46
N MET A 763 11.28 5.70 45.69
CA MET A 763 11.69 4.78 44.63
C MET A 763 10.85 3.51 44.73
N GLU A 764 10.42 3.01 43.58
CA GLU A 764 9.65 1.77 43.43
C GLU A 764 10.28 0.96 42.29
N GLU A 765 10.37 -0.35 42.48
CA GLU A 765 10.78 -1.27 41.43
C GLU A 765 9.56 -1.57 40.55
N ILE A 766 9.69 -1.35 39.25
CA ILE A 766 8.61 -1.55 38.28
C ILE A 766 9.07 -2.50 37.19
N THR A 767 8.31 -3.56 36.98
CA THR A 767 8.50 -4.51 35.89
C THR A 767 7.58 -4.16 34.73
N VAL A 768 8.17 -3.99 33.54
CA VAL A 768 7.48 -3.82 32.25
C VAL A 768 8.02 -4.89 31.28
N PRO A 769 7.42 -5.09 30.09
CA PRO A 769 7.89 -6.09 29.13
C PRO A 769 9.38 -5.97 28.76
N ALA A 770 9.94 -4.75 28.79
CA ALA A 770 11.35 -4.46 28.54
C ALA A 770 12.29 -4.67 29.74
N GLY A 771 11.79 -5.15 30.89
CA GLY A 771 12.60 -5.45 32.08
C GLY A 771 12.10 -4.79 33.37
N THR A 772 12.85 -5.04 34.46
CA THR A 772 12.58 -4.48 35.79
C THR A 772 13.49 -3.29 36.08
N PHE A 773 12.89 -2.14 36.37
CA PHE A 773 13.59 -0.87 36.57
C PHE A 773 13.37 -0.34 37.98
N ASN A 774 14.42 0.19 38.60
CA ASN A 774 14.32 0.97 39.84
C ASN A 774 13.96 2.41 39.50
N CYS A 775 12.69 2.75 39.63
CA CYS A 775 12.17 4.04 39.19
C CYS A 775 11.91 4.99 40.37
N TYR A 776 12.29 6.24 40.21
CA TYR A 776 11.83 7.34 41.05
C TYR A 776 10.37 7.65 40.74
N LYS A 777 9.52 7.59 41.77
CA LYS A 777 8.13 8.03 41.69
C LYS A 777 8.09 9.55 41.84
N VAL A 778 7.64 10.23 40.81
CA VAL A 778 7.50 11.68 40.76
C VAL A 778 6.03 12.05 40.68
N VAL A 779 5.55 12.82 41.66
CA VAL A 779 4.17 13.29 41.70
C VAL A 779 4.13 14.74 41.24
N HIS A 780 3.40 15.01 40.18
CA HIS A 780 3.14 16.34 39.65
C HIS A 780 1.77 16.84 40.09
N THR A 781 1.70 18.05 40.63
CA THR A 781 0.46 18.66 41.12
C THR A 781 0.24 20.05 40.51
N SER A 782 -0.97 20.34 40.07
CA SER A 782 -1.41 21.68 39.66
C SER A 782 -2.86 21.90 40.08
N GLY A 783 -3.09 22.77 41.06
CA GLY A 783 -4.40 22.90 41.70
C GLY A 783 -4.82 21.59 42.39
N ASP A 784 -6.04 21.14 42.12
CA ASP A 784 -6.57 19.87 42.64
C ASP A 784 -6.20 18.65 41.78
N ILE A 785 -5.43 18.84 40.71
CA ILE A 785 -5.03 17.79 39.78
C ILE A 785 -3.65 17.26 40.18
N SER A 786 -3.55 15.94 40.36
CA SER A 786 -2.27 15.25 40.58
C SER A 786 -2.08 14.14 39.54
N ARG A 787 -0.87 14.01 39.01
CA ARG A 787 -0.45 12.87 38.19
C ARG A 787 0.85 12.29 38.73
N THR A 788 1.04 10.99 38.56
CA THR A 788 2.24 10.28 39.02
C THR A 788 2.96 9.70 37.82
N GLU A 789 4.26 9.91 37.78
CA GLU A 789 5.15 9.42 36.72
C GLU A 789 6.30 8.65 37.38
N TRP A 790 6.86 7.66 36.68
CA TRP A 790 7.98 6.86 37.18
C TRP A 790 9.18 7.01 36.24
N TRP A 791 10.31 7.39 36.82
CA TRP A 791 11.50 7.78 36.07
C TRP A 791 12.67 6.90 36.49
N SER A 792 13.26 6.17 35.54
CA SER A 792 14.53 5.48 35.78
C SER A 792 15.67 6.41 35.35
N VAL A 793 16.73 6.47 36.15
CA VAL A 793 17.93 7.25 35.81
C VAL A 793 19.08 6.28 35.62
N GLU A 794 19.63 6.26 34.41
CA GLU A 794 20.78 5.43 34.08
C GLU A 794 21.83 6.31 33.37
N GLY A 795 22.90 6.68 34.08
CA GLY A 795 23.89 7.65 33.58
C GLY A 795 23.35 9.09 33.44
N ASP A 796 23.66 9.76 32.31
CA ASP A 796 23.18 11.11 31.96
C ASP A 796 21.84 11.08 31.18
N LEU A 797 21.20 9.91 31.05
CA LEU A 797 19.92 9.70 30.39
C LEU A 797 18.80 9.60 31.42
N LEU A 798 17.74 10.37 31.18
CA LEU A 798 16.50 10.29 31.93
C LEU A 798 15.51 9.45 31.12
N THR A 799 15.38 8.18 31.46
CA THR A 799 14.42 7.28 30.81
C THR A 799 13.09 7.40 31.54
N ALA A 800 12.14 8.11 30.93
CA ALA A 800 10.79 8.20 31.45
C ALA A 800 10.05 6.92 31.07
N VAL A 801 9.73 6.09 32.07
CA VAL A 801 8.82 4.96 31.88
C VAL A 801 7.41 5.53 32.05
N LYS A 802 6.77 5.88 30.94
CA LYS A 802 5.50 6.57 30.97
C LYS A 802 4.35 5.57 31.17
N LEU A 803 3.92 5.44 32.41
CA LEU A 803 2.63 4.86 32.78
C LEU A 803 1.61 6.00 32.86
N VAL A 804 0.64 6.04 31.93
CA VAL A 804 -0.46 7.02 32.01
C VAL A 804 -1.64 6.33 32.68
N ASN A 805 -2.04 6.84 33.86
CA ASN A 805 -3.25 6.50 34.64
C ASN A 805 -3.61 5.00 34.77
N ASP A 806 -3.70 4.53 36.02
CA ASP A 806 -4.12 3.16 36.37
C ASP A 806 -3.20 2.03 35.93
N GLY A 807 -1.91 2.32 35.70
CA GLY A 807 -0.88 1.30 35.52
C GLY A 807 -0.78 0.71 34.12
N ILE A 808 -1.44 1.32 33.12
CA ILE A 808 -1.37 0.89 31.73
C ILE A 808 -0.08 1.44 31.09
N TRP A 809 0.70 0.53 30.52
CA TRP A 809 1.96 0.83 29.83
C TRP A 809 1.67 1.38 28.43
N THR A 810 2.25 2.53 28.11
CA THR A 810 2.02 3.24 26.82
C THR A 810 3.29 3.47 26.02
N GLY A 811 4.42 2.92 26.49
CA GLY A 811 5.73 3.05 25.85
C GLY A 811 6.83 3.56 26.78
N ILE A 812 8.07 3.49 26.30
CA ILE A 812 9.28 4.04 26.95
C ILE A 812 9.68 5.29 26.16
N GLU A 813 9.86 6.41 26.86
CA GLU A 813 10.35 7.64 26.24
C GLU A 813 11.70 8.02 26.86
N THR A 814 12.77 7.91 26.08
CA THR A 814 14.12 8.26 26.52
C THR A 814 14.43 9.70 26.12
N ARG A 815 14.86 10.53 27.09
CA ARG A 815 15.26 11.92 26.81
C ARG A 815 16.64 12.24 27.38
N GLU A 816 17.48 12.93 26.61
CA GLU A 816 18.75 13.47 27.09
C GLU A 816 18.52 14.68 28.02
N LEU A 817 19.22 14.69 29.17
CA LEU A 817 19.16 15.77 30.18
C LEU A 817 19.61 17.14 29.64
N ALA A 818 20.29 17.19 28.49
CA ALA A 818 20.78 18.42 27.85
C ALA A 818 19.66 19.40 27.43
N SER A 819 18.40 18.98 27.45
CA SER A 819 17.24 19.82 27.11
C SER A 819 16.68 20.66 28.27
N TYR A 820 17.17 20.47 29.51
CA TYR A 820 16.82 21.33 30.64
C TYR A 820 17.93 22.34 30.93
N SER A 821 17.78 23.56 30.42
CA SER A 821 18.46 24.70 31.03
C SER A 821 17.97 24.83 32.47
N ALA A 822 18.85 24.62 33.45
CA ALA A 822 18.57 24.98 34.83
C ALA A 822 18.23 26.50 34.90
N PRO A 823 17.16 26.91 35.61
CA PRO A 823 16.79 28.31 35.71
C PRO A 823 17.76 29.09 36.63
N GLU A 824 18.23 30.24 36.15
CA GLU A 824 17.83 31.50 36.78
C GLU A 824 16.48 31.94 36.22
#